data_AF-A0A0L6WS18-F1
#
_entry.id   AF-A0A0L6WS18-F1
#
_cell.length_a   1.000
_cell.length_b   1.000
_cell.length_c   1.000
_cell.angle_alpha   90.00
_cell.angle_beta   90.00
_cell.angle_gamma   90.00
#
_symmetry.space_group_name_H-M   'P 1'
#
loop_
_entity.id
_entity.type
_entity.pdbx_description
1 polymer ?
#
loop_
_entity_poly.entity_id
_entity_poly.type
_entity_poly.pdbx_seq_one_letter_code
_entity_poly.pdbx_strand_id
1 'polypeptide(L)'
;MATSSADGRVGNRIENYNGFWKEDLGREDDGAMEKRLDSYTEVVNGYYDGATELYEYGWAQSFHFSRFYKGESFHASLARHEHYLAAQMGLRPGMRVLDVGCGVGGPAREIAQFSDATIIGLNNNQFQINRARKYTARAGLEKQVTFVKGDFMKLVEQFGENSFDAVYAIEATCHAPSWEGVYGQIFKILKPGGVFGVYEWCMADEWDPSVPEHKRLAHEIELGNGIPEMRPLRMAREALKTVGFTVEHEEDLAARPDPIPWYYPLEGDIFKAQTFWDYFTVWRMSWSGKLVTHNAVRLLEWVGLVPKGTHSVGESLKVAADALVKGGQTKLSMASDPRVHKPRLPKAYTPQQLTFLKSNLVEFERRSQGSIRGDAKKYALERASDFITQFGLPPEFIGVHEAENKFREQIYNWFKNTVGRNRRKIEGRPRSGTKKVTEKAQENPSDIPWNPVPATIIPYTHAETCSNPANSTRPTVVSPVQYAALHPSTSIPTPLPPVTSPHLKLTISKSTIRDAFLRNTEASSLANMIQTYMMSNPSPTPLTAVVEALFEALSTETKSGHFNDNREALAHLRRYFEASTYFAPSMVHAGVSGPMAGPRAIQMQVRKFSTWVPNATSKQRSPALSSASTSNSMSDEMQRIAGDRQRRKDHIQWANIHAAALELGMLGMGHAGDSDNSGYAYAMGRAFSEMVARDAVWESDEVEWVAGICVLRAVIRTAMRGDRRQRDEYDELLRTYEKRWREIKDEARQSFVTEVLLAAKEDLARLDETLR
;
A
#
# COMPACT_ATOMS: atom_id res chain seq x y z
N MET A 1 27.23 18.32 25.29
CA MET A 1 26.38 17.16 24.94
C MET A 1 24.94 17.61 25.06
N ALA A 2 24.18 17.67 23.96
CA ALA A 2 22.78 18.07 24.01
C ALA A 2 21.96 16.97 24.70
N THR A 3 21.20 17.32 25.74
CA THR A 3 20.30 16.42 26.45
C THR A 3 19.07 16.13 25.57
N SER A 4 18.88 14.86 25.20
CA SER A 4 17.65 14.39 24.55
C SER A 4 16.52 14.35 25.58
N SER A 5 15.39 14.94 25.26
CA SER A 5 14.17 14.85 26.08
C SER A 5 13.55 13.45 26.02
N ALA A 6 12.65 13.14 26.96
CA ALA A 6 12.03 11.81 27.11
C ALA A 6 11.21 11.37 25.88
N ASP A 7 10.78 12.31 25.02
CA ASP A 7 10.03 12.00 23.79
C ASP A 7 10.94 11.78 22.56
N GLY A 8 12.23 12.11 22.65
CA GLY A 8 13.22 11.97 21.59
C GLY A 8 13.68 13.28 20.94
N ARG A 9 13.08 14.44 21.29
CA ARG A 9 13.54 15.76 20.81
C ARG A 9 14.87 16.18 21.46
N VAL A 10 15.67 16.97 20.74
CA VAL A 10 16.95 17.49 21.27
C VAL A 10 16.83 19.00 21.51
N GLY A 11 16.93 19.41 22.79
CA GLY A 11 16.44 20.72 23.26
C GLY A 11 16.95 21.97 22.54
N ASN A 12 18.20 21.98 22.05
CA ASN A 12 18.78 23.16 21.41
C ASN A 12 18.53 23.24 19.89
N ARG A 13 17.92 22.21 19.27
CA ARG A 13 17.80 22.15 17.79
C ARG A 13 16.81 23.15 17.21
N ILE A 14 15.72 23.43 17.94
CA ILE A 14 14.70 24.40 17.51
C ILE A 14 15.31 25.82 17.49
N GLU A 15 16.11 26.17 18.49
CA GLU A 15 16.82 27.46 18.53
C GLU A 15 17.90 27.55 17.44
N ASN A 16 18.62 26.46 17.20
CA ASN A 16 19.63 26.39 16.13
C ASN A 16 19.01 26.55 14.74
N TYR A 17 17.81 26.00 14.51
CA TYR A 17 17.08 26.18 13.25
C TYR A 17 16.92 27.66 12.89
N ASN A 18 16.42 28.45 13.83
CA ASN A 18 16.25 29.90 13.64
C ASN A 18 17.58 30.60 13.31
N GLY A 19 18.70 30.07 13.81
CA GLY A 19 20.05 30.58 13.52
C GLY A 19 20.47 30.47 12.05
N PHE A 20 19.95 29.48 11.31
CA PHE A 20 20.26 29.30 9.88
C PHE A 20 19.57 30.33 8.97
N TRP A 21 18.59 31.08 9.50
CA TRP A 21 17.71 31.96 8.72
C TRP A 21 17.70 33.41 9.24
N LYS A 22 18.71 33.83 10.02
CA LYS A 22 18.78 35.18 10.63
C LYS A 22 19.19 36.30 9.67
N GLU A 23 19.69 35.98 8.48
CA GLU A 23 20.09 36.98 7.49
C GLU A 23 18.87 37.50 6.73
N ASP A 24 18.83 38.81 6.47
CA ASP A 24 17.70 39.47 5.79
C ASP A 24 17.40 38.81 4.43
N LEU A 25 16.12 38.55 4.14
CA LEU A 25 15.58 37.97 2.89
C LEU A 25 16.13 38.61 1.59
N GLY A 26 16.70 39.81 1.67
CA GLY A 26 17.26 40.56 0.55
C GLY A 26 18.80 40.57 0.43
N ARG A 27 19.53 39.86 1.31
CA ARG A 27 21.01 39.91 1.36
C ARG A 27 21.70 38.54 1.59
N GLU A 28 21.09 37.42 1.22
CA GLU A 28 21.77 36.12 1.33
C GLU A 28 22.90 36.00 0.29
N ASP A 29 24.11 35.66 0.75
CA ASP A 29 25.23 35.21 -0.08
C ASP A 29 25.20 33.69 -0.32
N ASP A 30 25.92 33.21 -1.34
CA ASP A 30 25.95 31.78 -1.73
C ASP A 30 26.45 30.84 -0.60
N GLY A 31 27.23 31.35 0.34
CA GLY A 31 27.77 30.62 1.50
C GLY A 31 26.74 30.33 2.59
N ALA A 32 25.66 31.13 2.72
CA ALA A 32 24.56 30.83 3.63
C ALA A 32 23.82 29.54 3.21
N MET A 33 23.59 29.38 1.90
CA MET A 33 22.99 28.17 1.32
C MET A 33 23.92 26.96 1.46
N GLU A 34 25.20 27.11 1.14
CA GLU A 34 26.20 26.03 1.29
C GLU A 34 26.25 25.50 2.73
N LYS A 35 26.20 26.41 3.72
CA LYS A 35 26.14 26.04 5.14
C LYS A 35 24.88 25.24 5.51
N ARG A 36 23.72 25.56 4.92
CA ARG A 36 22.47 24.79 5.10
C ARG A 36 22.59 23.40 4.49
N LEU A 37 23.22 23.26 3.32
CA LEU A 37 23.45 21.98 2.67
C LEU A 37 24.42 21.10 3.46
N ASP A 38 25.52 21.66 3.96
CA ASP A 38 26.48 20.95 4.80
C ASP A 38 25.86 20.49 6.13
N SER A 39 24.97 21.32 6.69
CA SER A 39 24.29 21.06 7.96
C SER A 39 22.87 20.54 7.80
N TYR A 40 22.51 19.95 6.64
CA TYR A 40 21.11 19.65 6.29
C TYR A 40 20.40 18.81 7.36
N THR A 41 21.11 17.86 7.99
CA THR A 41 20.54 17.02 9.06
C THR A 41 20.13 17.85 10.28
N GLU A 42 20.87 18.91 10.62
CA GLU A 42 20.54 19.79 11.74
C GLU A 42 19.38 20.72 11.39
N VAL A 43 19.38 21.28 10.18
CA VAL A 43 18.30 22.13 9.65
C VAL A 43 16.96 21.38 9.69
N VAL A 44 16.92 20.20 9.06
CA VAL A 44 15.71 19.38 8.93
C VAL A 44 15.22 18.89 10.29
N ASN A 45 16.12 18.37 11.14
CA ASN A 45 15.70 17.89 12.46
C ASN A 45 15.26 19.04 13.39
N GLY A 46 15.92 20.20 13.33
CA GLY A 46 15.52 21.37 14.12
C GLY A 46 14.13 21.88 13.74
N TYR A 47 13.83 21.92 12.45
CA TYR A 47 12.49 22.22 11.93
C TYR A 47 11.45 21.22 12.45
N TYR A 48 11.64 19.92 12.20
CA TYR A 48 10.64 18.90 12.55
C TYR A 48 10.50 18.67 14.06
N ASP A 49 11.53 18.90 14.88
CA ASP A 49 11.41 18.86 16.35
C ASP A 49 10.41 19.93 16.85
N GLY A 50 10.31 21.08 16.18
CA GLY A 50 9.35 22.14 16.50
C GLY A 50 8.01 22.03 15.77
N ALA A 51 8.01 21.59 14.51
CA ALA A 51 6.84 21.62 13.64
C ALA A 51 5.94 20.37 13.72
N THR A 52 6.47 19.20 14.10
CA THR A 52 5.74 17.92 14.01
C THR A 52 4.38 17.95 14.72
N GLU A 53 4.32 18.46 15.95
CA GLU A 53 3.05 18.50 16.69
C GLU A 53 2.06 19.50 16.07
N LEU A 54 2.55 20.62 15.53
CA LEU A 54 1.72 21.57 14.80
C LEU A 54 1.12 20.94 13.54
N TYR A 55 1.88 20.10 12.82
CA TYR A 55 1.36 19.32 11.69
C TYR A 55 0.32 18.28 12.13
N GLU A 56 0.57 17.51 13.19
CA GLU A 56 -0.37 16.46 13.61
C GLU A 56 -1.71 17.00 14.09
N TYR A 57 -1.71 18.15 14.77
CA TYR A 57 -2.94 18.78 15.26
C TYR A 57 -3.58 19.70 14.22
N GLY A 58 -2.78 20.37 13.39
CA GLY A 58 -3.24 21.38 12.45
C GLY A 58 -3.46 20.89 11.02
N TRP A 59 -2.86 19.78 10.63
CA TRP A 59 -2.88 19.22 9.27
C TRP A 59 -3.47 17.80 9.26
N ALA A 60 -2.62 16.78 9.46
CA ALA A 60 -2.98 15.36 9.52
C ALA A 60 -1.77 14.54 10.00
N GLN A 61 -1.90 13.22 10.12
CA GLN A 61 -0.75 12.32 10.33
C GLN A 61 0.02 12.00 9.03
N SER A 62 -0.48 12.46 7.89
CA SER A 62 0.18 12.42 6.59
C SER A 62 0.61 13.84 6.23
N PHE A 63 1.92 14.08 6.26
CA PHE A 63 2.52 15.40 6.06
C PHE A 63 2.85 15.62 4.58
N HIS A 64 1.83 15.66 3.73
CA HIS A 64 1.98 15.97 2.31
C HIS A 64 0.73 16.65 1.76
N PHE A 65 0.83 17.16 0.54
CA PHE A 65 -0.27 17.74 -0.20
C PHE A 65 -1.00 16.70 -1.04
N SER A 66 -2.22 17.06 -1.44
CA SER A 66 -3.08 16.27 -2.31
C SER A 66 -3.86 17.22 -3.23
N ARG A 67 -4.33 16.67 -4.35
CA ARG A 67 -5.36 17.32 -5.17
C ARG A 67 -6.72 17.15 -4.50
N PHE A 68 -7.71 17.95 -4.89
CA PHE A 68 -9.06 17.89 -4.31
C PHE A 68 -10.15 17.77 -5.37
N TYR A 69 -11.21 17.03 -5.04
CA TYR A 69 -12.47 17.05 -5.77
C TYR A 69 -13.57 17.76 -4.97
N LYS A 70 -14.61 18.20 -5.68
CA LYS A 70 -15.73 18.94 -5.07
C LYS A 70 -16.42 18.08 -4.01
N GLY A 71 -16.52 18.60 -2.78
CA GLY A 71 -17.13 17.90 -1.64
C GLY A 71 -16.26 16.81 -1.00
N GLU A 72 -15.03 16.61 -1.49
CA GLU A 72 -14.09 15.65 -0.90
C GLU A 72 -13.51 16.21 0.40
N SER A 73 -13.49 15.40 1.47
CA SER A 73 -12.87 15.81 2.72
C SER A 73 -11.35 15.84 2.63
N PHE A 74 -10.71 16.67 3.46
CA PHE A 74 -9.25 16.77 3.50
C PHE A 74 -8.55 15.41 3.68
N HIS A 75 -9.00 14.61 4.65
CA HIS A 75 -8.41 13.30 4.93
C HIS A 75 -8.64 12.29 3.80
N ALA A 76 -9.82 12.30 3.19
CA ALA A 76 -10.11 11.43 2.04
C ALA A 76 -9.21 11.76 0.84
N SER A 77 -8.90 13.05 0.63
CA SER A 77 -8.01 13.47 -0.44
C SER A 77 -6.56 12.98 -0.25
N LEU A 78 -6.07 12.95 1.00
CA LEU A 78 -4.74 12.43 1.35
C LEU A 78 -4.68 10.93 1.09
N ALA A 79 -5.65 10.17 1.64
CA ALA A 79 -5.74 8.73 1.42
C ALA A 79 -5.85 8.38 -0.07
N ARG A 80 -6.66 9.12 -0.84
CA ARG A 80 -6.74 8.92 -2.29
C ARG A 80 -5.41 9.18 -2.98
N HIS A 81 -4.67 10.20 -2.57
CA HIS A 81 -3.36 10.50 -3.16
C HIS A 81 -2.34 9.39 -2.85
N GLU A 82 -2.33 8.89 -1.61
CA GLU A 82 -1.50 7.75 -1.18
C GLU A 82 -1.87 6.47 -1.95
N HIS A 83 -3.17 6.19 -2.13
CA HIS A 83 -3.67 5.08 -2.96
C HIS A 83 -3.30 5.23 -4.43
N TYR A 84 -3.38 6.46 -4.96
CA TYR A 84 -2.97 6.77 -6.33
C TYR A 84 -1.50 6.43 -6.54
N LEU A 85 -0.60 6.90 -5.66
CA LEU A 85 0.83 6.58 -5.75
C LEU A 85 1.08 5.07 -5.64
N ALA A 86 0.44 4.39 -4.68
CA ALA A 86 0.55 2.95 -4.51
C ALA A 86 0.09 2.15 -5.74
N ALA A 87 -1.03 2.55 -6.34
CA ALA A 87 -1.58 1.96 -7.54
C ALA A 87 -0.69 2.24 -8.76
N GLN A 88 -0.21 3.48 -8.92
CA GLN A 88 0.74 3.84 -9.96
C GLN A 88 2.01 3.00 -9.84
N MET A 89 2.52 2.74 -8.64
CA MET A 89 3.71 1.90 -8.46
C MET A 89 3.44 0.39 -8.62
N GLY A 90 2.18 -0.03 -8.70
CA GLY A 90 1.79 -1.44 -8.78
C GLY A 90 2.12 -2.22 -7.51
N LEU A 91 2.02 -1.57 -6.34
CA LEU A 91 2.21 -2.20 -5.03
C LEU A 91 1.16 -3.29 -4.82
N ARG A 92 1.59 -4.41 -4.24
CA ARG A 92 0.76 -5.62 -4.08
C ARG A 92 1.20 -6.46 -2.89
N PRO A 93 0.36 -7.41 -2.44
CA PRO A 93 0.73 -8.29 -1.33
C PRO A 93 2.06 -9.00 -1.56
N GLY A 94 2.85 -9.13 -0.49
CA GLY A 94 4.15 -9.81 -0.50
C GLY A 94 5.33 -8.97 -1.03
N MET A 95 5.08 -7.74 -1.50
CA MET A 95 6.18 -6.80 -1.79
C MET A 95 6.75 -6.23 -0.49
N ARG A 96 8.08 -6.12 -0.44
CA ARG A 96 8.79 -5.37 0.59
C ARG A 96 9.09 -3.97 0.07
N VAL A 97 8.49 -2.97 0.71
CA VAL A 97 8.51 -1.56 0.27
C VAL A 97 9.20 -0.68 1.30
N LEU A 98 9.99 0.29 0.85
CA LEU A 98 10.60 1.31 1.71
C LEU A 98 9.89 2.65 1.50
N ASP A 99 9.48 3.28 2.61
CA ASP A 99 9.04 4.67 2.68
C ASP A 99 10.23 5.53 3.14
N VAL A 100 10.75 6.37 2.25
CA VAL A 100 11.91 7.24 2.49
C VAL A 100 11.41 8.61 2.97
N GLY A 101 11.69 8.93 4.24
CA GLY A 101 11.20 10.16 4.88
C GLY A 101 9.81 9.98 5.49
N CYS A 102 9.56 8.87 6.18
CA CYS A 102 8.21 8.42 6.52
C CYS A 102 7.42 9.29 7.53
N GLY A 103 7.98 10.41 8.01
CA GLY A 103 7.34 11.26 9.01
C GLY A 103 6.88 10.48 10.25
N VAL A 104 5.63 10.71 10.68
CA VAL A 104 4.92 9.95 11.74
C VAL A 104 4.17 8.71 11.19
N GLY A 105 4.46 8.30 9.97
CA GLY A 105 4.03 7.04 9.37
C GLY A 105 2.59 7.00 8.85
N GLY A 106 1.93 8.14 8.62
CA GLY A 106 0.59 8.21 8.02
C GLY A 106 0.51 7.46 6.68
N PRO A 107 1.27 7.88 5.66
CA PRO A 107 1.25 7.23 4.35
C PRO A 107 1.64 5.75 4.40
N ALA A 108 2.64 5.40 5.21
CA ALA A 108 3.04 4.01 5.41
C ALA A 108 1.89 3.13 5.94
N ARG A 109 1.03 3.65 6.83
CA ARG A 109 -0.13 2.90 7.32
C ARG A 109 -1.22 2.81 6.26
N GLU A 110 -1.53 3.91 5.59
CA GLU A 110 -2.60 3.93 4.58
C GLU A 110 -2.25 3.04 3.38
N ILE A 111 -1.05 3.22 2.81
CA ILE A 111 -0.57 2.44 1.66
C ILE A 111 -0.47 0.95 2.01
N ALA A 112 -0.04 0.60 3.23
CA ALA A 112 0.00 -0.80 3.66
C ALA A 112 -1.41 -1.42 3.71
N GLN A 113 -2.39 -0.71 4.25
CA GLN A 113 -3.78 -1.19 4.31
C GLN A 113 -4.39 -1.34 2.91
N PHE A 114 -4.09 -0.42 2.01
CA PHE A 114 -4.58 -0.45 0.63
C PHE A 114 -3.94 -1.56 -0.22
N SER A 115 -2.62 -1.70 -0.13
CA SER A 115 -1.85 -2.56 -1.05
C SER A 115 -1.52 -3.95 -0.50
N ASP A 116 -1.77 -4.20 0.78
CA ASP A 116 -1.30 -5.40 1.53
C ASP A 116 0.23 -5.61 1.48
N ALA A 117 1.00 -4.59 1.08
CA ALA A 117 2.47 -4.65 1.08
C ALA A 117 3.04 -4.56 2.50
N THR A 118 4.27 -5.06 2.69
CA THR A 118 5.02 -4.86 3.94
C THR A 118 5.89 -3.62 3.80
N ILE A 119 5.65 -2.61 4.63
CA ILE A 119 6.31 -1.31 4.54
C ILE A 119 7.30 -1.13 5.68
N ILE A 120 8.51 -0.68 5.33
CA ILE A 120 9.49 -0.19 6.29
C ILE A 120 9.57 1.32 6.08
N GLY A 121 9.25 2.12 7.10
CA GLY A 121 9.48 3.55 7.10
C GLY A 121 10.84 3.91 7.64
N LEU A 122 11.57 4.76 6.90
CA LEU A 122 12.84 5.33 7.32
C LEU A 122 12.70 6.83 7.55
N ASN A 123 13.21 7.30 8.68
CA ASN A 123 13.29 8.72 9.00
C ASN A 123 14.49 8.99 9.93
N ASN A 124 15.13 10.16 9.82
CA ASN A 124 16.27 10.53 10.66
C ASN A 124 15.85 11.11 12.02
N ASN A 125 14.59 11.54 12.17
CA ASN A 125 14.07 12.13 13.39
C ASN A 125 13.52 11.07 14.36
N GLN A 126 14.15 10.95 15.55
CA GLN A 126 13.75 9.95 16.55
C GLN A 126 12.38 10.24 17.17
N PHE A 127 12.01 11.51 17.35
CA PHE A 127 10.71 11.90 17.87
C PHE A 127 9.60 11.41 16.93
N GLN A 128 9.73 11.65 15.63
CA GLN A 128 8.77 11.16 14.63
C GLN A 128 8.72 9.62 14.55
N ILE A 129 9.87 8.94 14.62
CA ILE A 129 9.92 7.46 14.66
C ILE A 129 9.16 6.90 15.87
N ASN A 130 9.32 7.50 17.06
CA ASN A 130 8.61 7.07 18.26
C ASN A 130 7.09 7.21 18.09
N ARG A 131 6.65 8.31 17.49
CA ARG A 131 5.24 8.56 17.20
C ARG A 131 4.69 7.61 16.14
N ALA A 132 5.45 7.37 15.07
CA ALA A 132 5.09 6.43 14.02
C ALA A 132 4.83 5.03 14.58
N ARG A 133 5.72 4.53 15.44
CA ARG A 133 5.54 3.26 16.15
C ARG A 133 4.28 3.27 17.03
N LYS A 134 4.08 4.32 17.82
CA LYS A 134 2.90 4.47 18.68
C LYS A 134 1.59 4.44 17.88
N TYR A 135 1.51 5.15 16.76
CA TYR A 135 0.30 5.17 15.92
C TYR A 135 0.08 3.85 15.20
N THR A 136 1.14 3.22 14.70
CA THR A 136 1.05 1.91 14.07
C THR A 136 0.66 0.80 15.06
N ALA A 137 1.12 0.86 16.31
CA ALA A 137 0.64 -0.01 17.38
C ALA A 137 -0.85 0.20 17.67
N ARG A 138 -1.29 1.46 17.78
CA ARG A 138 -2.73 1.79 17.96
C ARG A 138 -3.61 1.32 16.80
N ALA A 139 -3.08 1.33 15.58
CA ALA A 139 -3.76 0.82 14.39
C ALA A 139 -3.65 -0.71 14.23
N GLY A 140 -2.86 -1.40 15.06
CA GLY A 140 -2.68 -2.84 14.96
C GLY A 140 -1.83 -3.33 13.79
N LEU A 141 -1.01 -2.44 13.20
CA LEU A 141 -0.29 -2.70 11.96
C LEU A 141 1.20 -3.04 12.15
N GLU A 142 1.66 -3.29 13.38
CA GLU A 142 3.09 -3.50 13.70
C GLU A 142 3.73 -4.70 12.97
N LYS A 143 2.92 -5.67 12.56
CA LYS A 143 3.40 -6.83 11.77
C LYS A 143 3.59 -6.50 10.28
N GLN A 144 2.98 -5.43 9.80
CA GLN A 144 2.98 -5.04 8.39
C GLN A 144 3.79 -3.77 8.13
N VAL A 145 3.81 -2.84 9.09
CA VAL A 145 4.50 -1.55 9.01
C VAL A 145 5.48 -1.45 10.17
N THR A 146 6.75 -1.24 9.85
CA THR A 146 7.82 -1.05 10.85
C THR A 146 8.62 0.20 10.56
N PHE A 147 9.26 0.77 11.57
CA PHE A 147 10.01 2.03 11.41
C PHE A 147 11.43 1.93 11.95
N VAL A 148 12.37 2.43 11.16
CA VAL A 148 13.78 2.48 11.50
C VAL A 148 14.31 3.90 11.41
N LYS A 149 15.16 4.26 12.38
CA LYS A 149 15.91 5.51 12.29
C LYS A 149 17.04 5.33 11.28
N GLY A 150 17.23 6.28 10.38
CA GLY A 150 18.24 6.19 9.34
C GLY A 150 18.41 7.48 8.55
N ASP A 151 19.53 7.58 7.87
CA ASP A 151 19.84 8.65 6.91
C ASP A 151 19.63 8.09 5.49
N PHE A 152 18.76 8.74 4.71
CA PHE A 152 18.47 8.35 3.33
C PHE A 152 19.66 8.53 2.36
N MET A 153 20.74 9.19 2.79
CA MET A 153 22.01 9.25 2.06
C MET A 153 22.87 8.01 2.31
N LYS A 154 22.44 7.11 3.22
CA LYS A 154 23.17 5.90 3.66
C LYS A 154 22.33 4.63 3.61
N LEU A 155 21.34 4.56 2.71
CA LEU A 155 20.41 3.42 2.63
C LEU A 155 21.11 2.08 2.38
N VAL A 156 22.17 2.06 1.56
CA VAL A 156 22.91 0.83 1.25
C VAL A 156 23.63 0.26 2.48
N GLU A 157 24.17 1.12 3.35
CA GLU A 157 24.80 0.69 4.60
C GLU A 157 23.78 0.01 5.51
N GLN A 158 22.58 0.58 5.61
CA GLN A 158 21.54 0.12 6.53
C GLN A 158 20.81 -1.13 6.03
N PHE A 159 20.52 -1.23 4.73
CA PHE A 159 19.68 -2.28 4.19
C PHE A 159 20.38 -3.24 3.22
N GLY A 160 21.57 -2.90 2.73
CA GLY A 160 22.22 -3.60 1.63
C GLY A 160 21.57 -3.34 0.27
N GLU A 161 22.29 -3.70 -0.80
CA GLU A 161 21.81 -3.56 -2.16
C GLU A 161 20.72 -4.59 -2.53
N ASN A 162 19.81 -4.22 -3.43
CA ASN A 162 18.76 -5.09 -3.97
C ASN A 162 17.85 -5.72 -2.89
N SER A 163 17.52 -4.94 -1.87
CA SER A 163 16.76 -5.33 -0.69
C SER A 163 15.26 -5.08 -0.77
N PHE A 164 14.81 -4.18 -1.64
CA PHE A 164 13.41 -3.75 -1.74
C PHE A 164 12.82 -3.99 -3.13
N ASP A 165 11.54 -4.38 -3.16
CA ASP A 165 10.76 -4.55 -4.38
C ASP A 165 10.31 -3.21 -4.97
N ALA A 166 9.99 -2.26 -4.10
CA ALA A 166 9.68 -0.89 -4.44
C ALA A 166 10.17 0.07 -3.34
N VAL A 167 10.38 1.32 -3.71
CA VAL A 167 10.70 2.42 -2.78
C VAL A 167 9.79 3.58 -3.14
N TYR A 168 9.27 4.30 -2.16
CA TYR A 168 8.64 5.59 -2.41
C TYR A 168 9.19 6.68 -1.49
N ALA A 169 9.08 7.92 -1.96
CA ALA A 169 9.36 9.12 -1.18
C ALA A 169 8.26 10.15 -1.45
N ILE A 170 7.59 10.61 -0.41
CA ILE A 170 6.54 11.63 -0.49
C ILE A 170 7.08 12.88 0.21
N GLU A 171 7.38 13.91 -0.57
CA GLU A 171 7.85 15.24 -0.14
C GLU A 171 9.06 15.19 0.81
N ALA A 172 9.99 14.27 0.54
CA ALA A 172 11.09 13.98 1.44
C ALA A 172 12.47 14.27 0.84
N THR A 173 12.69 13.95 -0.44
CA THR A 173 14.00 14.08 -1.07
C THR A 173 14.38 15.52 -1.41
N CYS A 174 13.46 16.48 -1.34
CA CYS A 174 13.75 17.92 -1.36
C CYS A 174 14.68 18.33 -0.20
N HIS A 175 14.66 17.59 0.91
CA HIS A 175 15.56 17.84 2.05
C HIS A 175 16.98 17.26 1.85
N ALA A 176 17.21 16.48 0.79
CA ALA A 176 18.52 15.92 0.52
C ALA A 176 19.48 17.00 0.00
N PRO A 177 20.78 16.94 0.36
CA PRO A 177 21.77 17.87 -0.16
C PRO A 177 22.06 17.66 -1.66
N SER A 178 21.76 16.47 -2.20
CA SER A 178 21.86 16.17 -3.64
C SER A 178 20.86 15.08 -4.03
N TRP A 179 20.13 15.32 -5.12
CA TRP A 179 19.20 14.35 -5.69
C TRP A 179 19.91 13.15 -6.31
N GLU A 180 21.03 13.34 -7.02
CA GLU A 180 21.86 12.24 -7.52
C GLU A 180 22.35 11.34 -6.38
N GLY A 181 22.71 11.94 -5.24
CA GLY A 181 23.14 11.22 -4.06
C GLY A 181 22.05 10.31 -3.48
N VAL A 182 20.88 10.87 -3.18
CA VAL A 182 19.76 10.10 -2.59
C VAL A 182 19.15 9.12 -3.59
N TYR A 183 18.92 9.53 -4.84
CA TYR A 183 18.41 8.63 -5.88
C TYR A 183 19.41 7.52 -6.18
N GLY A 184 20.71 7.79 -6.10
CA GLY A 184 21.76 6.77 -6.20
C GLY A 184 21.71 5.71 -5.10
N GLN A 185 21.40 6.11 -3.86
CA GLN A 185 21.17 5.17 -2.76
C GLN A 185 19.91 4.33 -3.00
N ILE A 186 18.80 4.97 -3.38
CA ILE A 186 17.53 4.31 -3.70
C ILE A 186 17.72 3.29 -4.84
N PHE A 187 18.42 3.68 -5.90
CA PHE A 187 18.72 2.80 -7.04
C PHE A 187 19.49 1.54 -6.62
N LYS A 188 20.46 1.68 -5.71
CA LYS A 188 21.27 0.54 -5.23
C LYS A 188 20.46 -0.41 -4.35
N ILE A 189 19.60 0.10 -3.47
CA ILE A 189 18.77 -0.76 -2.60
C ILE A 189 17.59 -1.40 -3.32
N LEU A 190 17.14 -0.85 -4.46
CA LEU A 190 16.10 -1.46 -5.28
C LEU A 190 16.60 -2.75 -5.95
N LYS A 191 15.78 -3.80 -5.90
CA LYS A 191 15.97 -5.00 -6.72
C LYS A 191 15.95 -4.62 -8.21
N PRO A 192 16.65 -5.37 -9.09
CA PRO A 192 16.55 -5.13 -10.53
C PRO A 192 15.10 -5.25 -11.01
N GLY A 193 14.61 -4.25 -11.74
CA GLY A 193 13.20 -4.15 -12.13
C GLY A 193 12.25 -3.66 -11.04
N GLY A 194 12.78 -3.22 -9.89
CA GLY A 194 12.01 -2.54 -8.84
C GLY A 194 11.64 -1.11 -9.25
N VAL A 195 10.60 -0.58 -8.61
CA VAL A 195 10.00 0.71 -8.93
C VAL A 195 10.31 1.73 -7.83
N PHE A 196 10.64 2.95 -8.24
CA PHE A 196 10.69 4.12 -7.38
C PHE A 196 9.55 5.07 -7.77
N GLY A 197 8.66 5.35 -6.82
CA GLY A 197 7.67 6.42 -6.95
C GLY A 197 8.08 7.59 -6.09
N VAL A 198 8.09 8.78 -6.65
CA VAL A 198 8.43 10.00 -5.90
C VAL A 198 7.36 11.02 -6.12
N TYR A 199 6.90 11.65 -5.05
CA TYR A 199 6.06 12.84 -5.11
C TYR A 199 6.84 13.97 -4.43
N GLU A 200 7.17 15.05 -5.13
CA GLU A 200 8.21 15.98 -4.63
C GLU A 200 7.95 17.45 -4.95
N TRP A 201 8.45 18.30 -4.04
CA TRP A 201 8.56 19.74 -4.21
C TRP A 201 9.61 20.10 -5.27
N CYS A 202 9.20 20.81 -6.30
CA CYS A 202 10.08 21.36 -7.31
C CYS A 202 9.66 22.78 -7.70
N MET A 203 10.64 23.60 -8.08
CA MET A 203 10.34 24.83 -8.80
C MET A 203 10.00 24.49 -10.25
N ALA A 204 9.00 25.18 -10.81
CA ALA A 204 8.61 25.01 -12.20
C ALA A 204 9.77 25.39 -13.15
N ASP A 205 9.74 24.92 -14.40
CA ASP A 205 10.80 25.23 -15.36
C ASP A 205 10.82 26.74 -15.74
N GLU A 206 9.71 27.45 -15.50
CA GLU A 206 9.55 28.91 -15.62
C GLU A 206 10.15 29.71 -14.45
N TRP A 207 10.53 29.04 -13.36
CA TRP A 207 11.20 29.70 -12.25
C TRP A 207 12.63 30.11 -12.63
N ASP A 208 13.01 31.29 -12.20
CA ASP A 208 14.29 31.92 -12.53
C ASP A 208 14.87 32.60 -11.28
N PRO A 209 16.00 32.12 -10.72
CA PRO A 209 16.60 32.69 -9.52
C PRO A 209 17.13 34.12 -9.71
N SER A 210 17.30 34.58 -10.96
CA SER A 210 17.70 35.96 -11.24
C SER A 210 16.57 36.97 -11.04
N VAL A 211 15.32 36.51 -11.03
CA VAL A 211 14.14 37.33 -10.75
C VAL A 211 13.97 37.46 -9.23
N PRO A 212 14.04 38.67 -8.64
CA PRO A 212 13.99 38.84 -7.18
C PRO A 212 12.74 38.27 -6.51
N GLU A 213 11.58 38.36 -7.18
CA GLU A 213 10.33 37.81 -6.66
C GLU A 213 10.34 36.28 -6.64
N HIS A 214 10.90 35.64 -7.68
CA HIS A 214 11.05 34.18 -7.75
C HIS A 214 12.00 33.66 -6.68
N LYS A 215 13.14 34.34 -6.48
CA LYS A 215 14.10 34.02 -5.42
C LYS A 215 13.48 34.16 -4.03
N ARG A 216 12.75 35.26 -3.80
CA ARG A 216 12.04 35.48 -2.54
C ARG A 216 10.99 34.40 -2.26
N LEU A 217 10.20 34.03 -3.27
CA LEU A 217 9.17 32.99 -3.15
C LEU A 217 9.79 31.63 -2.78
N ALA A 218 10.86 31.23 -3.45
CA ALA A 218 11.60 30.01 -3.15
C ALA A 218 12.10 30.02 -1.70
N HIS A 219 12.73 31.11 -1.29
CA HIS A 219 13.28 31.26 0.06
C HIS A 219 12.19 31.23 1.14
N GLU A 220 11.03 31.87 0.93
CA GLU A 220 9.90 31.82 1.86
C GLU A 220 9.34 30.39 2.02
N ILE A 221 9.35 29.58 0.96
CA ILE A 221 9.02 28.14 0.99
C ILE A 221 10.10 27.36 1.76
N GLU A 222 11.38 27.62 1.49
CA GLU A 222 12.52 26.97 2.15
C GLU A 222 12.49 27.17 3.67
N LEU A 223 12.35 28.43 4.10
CA LEU A 223 12.28 28.84 5.50
C LEU A 223 11.13 28.19 6.25
N GLY A 224 9.95 28.13 5.64
CA GLY A 224 8.76 27.66 6.34
C GLY A 224 8.56 26.15 6.29
N ASN A 225 9.34 25.42 5.50
CA ASN A 225 9.27 23.96 5.39
C ASN A 225 10.57 23.24 5.78
N GLY A 226 11.63 23.96 6.16
CA GLY A 226 12.93 23.36 6.51
C GLY A 226 13.61 22.69 5.33
N ILE A 227 13.41 23.22 4.12
CA ILE A 227 14.04 22.73 2.89
C ILE A 227 15.37 23.49 2.74
N PRO A 228 16.52 22.81 2.61
CA PRO A 228 17.82 23.48 2.48
C PRO A 228 17.93 24.36 1.23
N GLU A 229 17.34 23.88 0.11
CA GLU A 229 17.35 24.52 -1.19
C GLU A 229 16.21 23.97 -2.06
N MET A 230 15.36 24.84 -2.60
CA MET A 230 14.36 24.50 -3.61
C MET A 230 15.03 24.43 -4.98
N ARG A 231 14.78 23.34 -5.71
CA ARG A 231 15.43 23.07 -7.00
C ARG A 231 14.43 22.96 -8.15
N PRO A 232 14.81 23.34 -9.38
CA PRO A 232 13.97 23.15 -10.56
C PRO A 232 13.69 21.68 -10.87
N LEU A 233 12.48 21.39 -11.36
CA LEU A 233 12.05 20.03 -11.73
C LEU A 233 13.01 19.35 -12.73
N ARG A 234 13.55 20.11 -13.70
CA ARG A 234 14.57 19.59 -14.63
C ARG A 234 15.76 18.91 -13.96
N MET A 235 16.19 19.36 -12.78
CA MET A 235 17.31 18.74 -12.06
C MET A 235 16.94 17.38 -11.48
N ALA A 236 15.69 17.18 -11.03
CA ALA A 236 15.24 15.87 -10.56
C ALA A 236 15.22 14.87 -11.72
N ARG A 237 14.72 15.28 -12.89
CA ARG A 237 14.73 14.45 -14.11
C ARG A 237 16.14 14.05 -14.53
N GLU A 238 17.07 15.00 -14.50
CA GLU A 238 18.48 14.75 -14.85
C GLU A 238 19.14 13.83 -13.84
N ALA A 239 18.93 14.04 -12.54
CA ALA A 239 19.47 13.19 -11.48
C ALA A 239 18.99 11.74 -11.61
N LEU A 240 17.69 11.53 -11.86
CA LEU A 240 17.10 10.21 -12.09
C LEU A 240 17.76 9.50 -13.27
N LYS A 241 17.92 10.20 -14.41
CA LYS A 241 18.58 9.66 -15.61
C LYS A 241 20.06 9.35 -15.36
N THR A 242 20.78 10.26 -14.73
CA THR A 242 22.22 10.13 -14.43
C THR A 242 22.51 8.94 -13.54
N VAL A 243 21.66 8.70 -12.53
CA VAL A 243 21.77 7.53 -11.64
C VAL A 243 21.46 6.21 -12.37
N GLY A 244 20.69 6.27 -13.45
CA GLY A 244 20.36 5.12 -14.31
C GLY A 244 18.92 4.64 -14.20
N PHE A 245 18.00 5.44 -13.63
CA PHE A 245 16.57 5.15 -13.71
C PHE A 245 16.02 5.41 -15.11
N THR A 246 14.99 4.66 -15.48
CA THR A 246 14.14 4.96 -16.64
C THR A 246 12.83 5.55 -16.16
N VAL A 247 12.49 6.75 -16.63
CA VAL A 247 11.23 7.42 -16.28
C VAL A 247 10.09 6.81 -17.08
N GLU A 248 9.09 6.25 -16.38
CA GLU A 248 7.91 5.62 -16.99
C GLU A 248 6.75 6.60 -17.08
N HIS A 249 6.54 7.37 -16.01
CA HIS A 249 5.49 8.37 -15.90
C HIS A 249 6.06 9.58 -15.18
N GLU A 250 5.76 10.76 -15.67
CA GLU A 250 6.05 12.02 -15.00
C GLU A 250 4.84 12.90 -15.20
N GLU A 251 4.37 13.51 -14.13
CA GLU A 251 3.24 14.42 -14.20
C GLU A 251 3.35 15.52 -13.17
N ASP A 252 2.99 16.73 -13.62
CA ASP A 252 2.75 17.86 -12.75
C ASP A 252 1.32 17.82 -12.22
N LEU A 253 1.18 17.47 -10.94
CA LEU A 253 -0.13 17.35 -10.31
C LEU A 253 -0.73 18.70 -9.93
N ALA A 254 0.10 19.74 -9.79
CA ALA A 254 -0.36 21.10 -9.54
C ALA A 254 -0.93 21.79 -10.78
N ALA A 255 -0.47 21.38 -11.98
CA ALA A 255 -0.95 21.90 -13.26
C ALA A 255 -2.29 21.29 -13.73
N ARG A 256 -2.81 20.25 -13.05
CA ARG A 256 -4.10 19.66 -13.41
C ARG A 256 -5.24 20.68 -13.28
N PRO A 257 -6.20 20.71 -14.22
CA PRO A 257 -7.31 21.66 -14.21
C PRO A 257 -8.41 21.21 -13.23
N ASP A 258 -8.04 20.93 -11.98
CA ASP A 258 -8.98 20.58 -10.94
C ASP A 258 -9.79 21.82 -10.51
N PRO A 259 -11.11 21.69 -10.27
CA PRO A 259 -11.96 22.82 -9.93
C PRO A 259 -11.62 23.41 -8.55
N ILE A 260 -11.07 22.59 -7.66
CA ILE A 260 -10.60 22.98 -6.33
C ILE A 260 -9.07 22.94 -6.35
N PRO A 261 -8.37 24.07 -6.12
CA PRO A 261 -6.92 24.09 -6.16
C PRO A 261 -6.32 23.28 -5.00
N TRP A 262 -5.18 22.63 -5.23
CA TRP A 262 -4.46 21.85 -4.20
C TRP A 262 -4.07 22.69 -2.97
N TYR A 263 -3.89 24.00 -3.14
CA TYR A 263 -3.54 24.93 -2.07
C TYR A 263 -4.76 25.51 -1.32
N TYR A 264 -6.00 25.15 -1.69
CA TYR A 264 -7.20 25.76 -1.07
C TYR A 264 -7.24 25.67 0.47
N PRO A 265 -6.74 24.61 1.15
CA PRO A 265 -6.77 24.57 2.62
C PRO A 265 -5.89 25.64 3.25
N LEU A 266 -4.88 26.14 2.52
CA LEU A 266 -3.95 27.18 2.97
C LEU A 266 -4.43 28.60 2.65
N GLU A 267 -5.34 28.76 1.67
CA GLU A 267 -5.75 30.07 1.16
C GLU A 267 -6.53 30.91 2.19
N GLY A 268 -7.18 30.26 3.16
CA GLY A 268 -7.91 30.94 4.22
C GLY A 268 -9.27 31.51 3.82
N ASP A 269 -9.74 31.22 2.60
CA ASP A 269 -11.07 31.62 2.11
C ASP A 269 -12.14 30.62 2.54
N ILE A 270 -12.83 30.93 3.65
CA ILE A 270 -13.87 30.08 4.24
C ILE A 270 -15.04 29.76 3.30
N PHE A 271 -15.27 30.57 2.25
CA PHE A 271 -16.33 30.31 1.29
C PHE A 271 -15.97 29.20 0.30
N LYS A 272 -14.71 28.77 0.26
CA LYS A 272 -14.22 27.64 -0.54
C LYS A 272 -14.16 26.33 0.25
N ALA A 273 -14.60 26.30 1.51
CA ALA A 273 -14.70 25.08 2.31
C ALA A 273 -15.54 24.01 1.59
N GLN A 274 -15.05 22.77 1.51
CA GLN A 274 -15.74 21.68 0.79
C GLN A 274 -16.65 20.87 1.71
N THR A 275 -16.28 20.75 2.98
CA THR A 275 -16.98 20.00 4.01
C THR A 275 -17.18 20.85 5.27
N PHE A 276 -18.06 20.40 6.16
CA PHE A 276 -18.30 21.10 7.44
C PHE A 276 -17.01 21.30 8.25
N TRP A 277 -16.12 20.30 8.27
CA TRP A 277 -14.86 20.38 9.00
C TRP A 277 -13.85 21.34 8.34
N ASP A 278 -13.96 21.57 7.03
CA ASP A 278 -13.07 22.50 6.33
C ASP A 278 -13.28 23.95 6.77
N TYR A 279 -14.47 24.30 7.28
CA TYR A 279 -14.66 25.64 7.85
C TYR A 279 -13.66 25.94 8.98
N PHE A 280 -13.32 24.94 9.80
CA PHE A 280 -12.33 25.14 10.87
C PHE A 280 -10.91 25.18 10.34
N THR A 281 -10.55 24.29 9.42
CA THR A 281 -9.18 24.20 8.88
C THR A 281 -8.85 25.40 8.00
N VAL A 282 -9.79 25.84 7.16
CA VAL A 282 -9.65 27.02 6.30
C VAL A 282 -9.73 28.30 7.13
N TRP A 283 -10.66 28.41 8.09
CA TRP A 283 -10.72 29.59 8.96
C TRP A 283 -9.40 29.81 9.71
N ARG A 284 -8.75 28.75 10.18
CA ARG A 284 -7.43 28.82 10.84
C ARG A 284 -6.38 29.53 10.00
N MET A 285 -6.48 29.42 8.67
CA MET A 285 -5.57 30.04 7.71
C MET A 285 -6.01 31.45 7.27
N SER A 286 -7.24 31.88 7.61
CA SER A 286 -7.70 33.26 7.42
C SER A 286 -6.91 34.26 8.29
N TRP A 287 -6.99 35.55 7.97
CA TRP A 287 -6.38 36.60 8.79
C TRP A 287 -6.80 36.52 10.28
N SER A 288 -8.09 36.30 10.54
CA SER A 288 -8.61 36.18 11.91
C SER A 288 -8.14 34.90 12.61
N GLY A 289 -8.12 33.77 11.91
CA GLY A 289 -7.63 32.49 12.46
C GLY A 289 -6.14 32.52 12.73
N LYS A 290 -5.33 33.09 11.83
CA LYS A 290 -3.90 33.33 12.03
C LYS A 290 -3.65 34.20 13.25
N LEU A 291 -4.44 35.26 13.47
CA LEU A 291 -4.34 36.11 14.65
C LEU A 291 -4.67 35.34 15.94
N VAL A 292 -5.76 34.59 15.97
CA VAL A 292 -6.17 33.80 17.14
C VAL A 292 -5.13 32.73 17.48
N THR A 293 -4.73 31.94 16.50
CA THR A 293 -3.74 30.87 16.69
C THR A 293 -2.37 31.40 17.06
N HIS A 294 -1.93 32.53 16.48
CA HIS A 294 -0.69 33.21 16.85
C HIS A 294 -0.63 33.53 18.34
N ASN A 295 -1.67 34.20 18.85
CA ASN A 295 -1.70 34.64 20.23
C ASN A 295 -1.88 33.47 21.20
N ALA A 296 -2.65 32.45 20.81
CA ALA A 296 -2.81 31.23 21.59
C ALA A 296 -1.48 30.48 21.76
N VAL A 297 -0.73 30.24 20.67
CA VAL A 297 0.59 29.56 20.74
C VAL A 297 1.58 30.39 21.54
N ARG A 298 1.61 31.71 21.36
CA ARG A 298 2.46 32.61 22.16
C ARG A 298 2.17 32.53 23.65
N LEU A 299 0.89 32.47 24.03
CA LEU A 299 0.48 32.32 25.42
C LEU A 299 0.87 30.95 25.97
N LEU A 300 0.64 29.88 25.22
CA LEU A 300 1.02 28.51 25.62
C LEU A 300 2.52 28.38 25.83
N GLU A 301 3.33 29.01 24.98
CA GLU A 301 4.80 29.03 25.12
C GLU A 301 5.20 29.84 26.36
N TRP A 302 4.58 30.99 26.60
CA TRP A 302 4.84 31.81 27.78
C TRP A 302 4.49 31.10 29.10
N VAL A 303 3.40 30.34 29.13
CA VAL A 303 3.01 29.50 30.29
C VAL A 303 3.87 28.23 30.40
N GLY A 304 4.64 27.88 29.37
CA GLY A 304 5.51 26.70 29.35
C GLY A 304 4.77 25.39 29.05
N LEU A 305 3.57 25.45 28.48
CA LEU A 305 2.81 24.27 28.04
C LEU A 305 3.29 23.71 26.69
N VAL A 306 3.96 24.55 25.88
CA VAL A 306 4.66 24.12 24.66
C VAL A 306 6.13 24.55 24.72
N PRO A 307 7.05 23.86 24.01
CA PRO A 307 8.47 24.18 24.01
C PRO A 307 8.76 25.62 23.55
N LYS A 308 9.90 26.16 24.01
CA LYS A 308 10.40 27.45 23.52
C LYS A 308 10.71 27.36 22.02
N GLY A 309 10.36 28.41 21.28
CA GLY A 309 10.52 28.49 19.83
C GLY A 309 9.33 27.96 19.02
N THR A 310 8.32 27.33 19.64
CA THR A 310 7.12 26.86 18.93
C THR A 310 6.36 28.01 18.27
N HIS A 311 6.29 29.18 18.90
CA HIS A 311 5.71 30.39 18.30
C HIS A 311 6.48 30.83 17.05
N SER A 312 7.80 30.85 17.11
CA SER A 312 8.67 31.20 15.98
C SER A 312 8.49 30.25 14.81
N VAL A 313 8.43 28.94 15.07
CA VAL A 313 8.13 27.93 14.04
C VAL A 313 6.74 28.14 13.43
N GLY A 314 5.75 28.49 14.26
CA GLY A 314 4.42 28.85 13.81
C GLY A 314 4.37 30.07 12.88
N GLU A 315 5.27 31.04 13.06
CA GLU A 315 5.41 32.17 12.14
C GLU A 315 6.03 31.77 10.80
N SER A 316 7.11 30.97 10.83
CA SER A 316 7.71 30.44 9.60
C SER A 316 6.70 29.62 8.77
N LEU A 317 5.84 28.83 9.44
CA LEU A 317 4.78 28.06 8.78
C LEU A 317 3.74 28.95 8.08
N LYS A 318 3.42 30.13 8.61
CA LYS A 318 2.49 31.07 7.95
C LYS A 318 3.12 31.68 6.70
N VAL A 319 4.39 32.06 6.79
CA VAL A 319 5.15 32.55 5.65
C VAL A 319 5.18 31.50 4.54
N ALA A 320 5.48 30.24 4.87
CA ALA A 320 5.40 29.14 3.90
C ALA A 320 4.00 28.99 3.31
N ALA A 321 2.94 28.99 4.14
CA ALA A 321 1.59 28.82 3.63
C ALA A 321 1.21 29.90 2.60
N ASP A 322 1.55 31.16 2.88
CA ASP A 322 1.29 32.27 1.96
C ASP A 322 2.14 32.17 0.69
N ALA A 323 3.41 31.77 0.81
CA ALA A 323 4.28 31.52 -0.33
C ALA A 323 3.81 30.34 -1.18
N LEU A 324 3.30 29.26 -0.59
CA LEU A 324 2.76 28.09 -1.30
C LEU A 324 1.49 28.44 -2.07
N VAL A 325 0.57 29.20 -1.47
CA VAL A 325 -0.63 29.70 -2.15
C VAL A 325 -0.23 30.59 -3.32
N LYS A 326 0.69 31.53 -3.09
CA LYS A 326 1.17 32.43 -4.15
C LYS A 326 1.85 31.65 -5.27
N GLY A 327 2.73 30.70 -4.95
CA GLY A 327 3.44 29.88 -5.91
C GLY A 327 2.51 28.96 -6.72
N GLY A 328 1.44 28.45 -6.10
CA GLY A 328 0.38 27.73 -6.80
C GLY A 328 -0.47 28.62 -7.72
N GLN A 329 -0.77 29.86 -7.31
CA GLN A 329 -1.50 30.83 -8.12
C GLN A 329 -0.68 31.34 -9.32
N THR A 330 0.61 31.56 -9.13
CA THR A 330 1.54 32.00 -10.19
C THR A 330 2.11 30.85 -11.02
N LYS A 331 1.87 29.59 -10.62
CA LYS A 331 2.42 28.37 -11.23
C LYS A 331 3.94 28.29 -11.22
N LEU A 332 4.58 28.88 -10.19
CA LEU A 332 6.04 28.92 -10.04
C LEU A 332 6.60 27.80 -9.13
N SER A 333 5.75 27.18 -8.31
CA SER A 333 6.11 26.06 -7.42
C SER A 333 5.13 24.92 -7.63
N MET A 334 5.63 23.70 -7.85
CA MET A 334 4.76 22.55 -8.16
C MET A 334 5.25 21.25 -7.52
N ALA A 335 4.28 20.34 -7.35
CA ALA A 335 4.48 19.01 -6.84
C ALA A 335 4.37 18.01 -8.01
N SER A 336 5.47 17.30 -8.29
CA SER A 336 5.56 16.35 -9.41
C SER A 336 5.53 14.91 -8.91
N ASP A 337 4.87 14.01 -9.64
CA ASP A 337 4.91 12.56 -9.39
C ASP A 337 5.69 11.81 -10.51
N PRO A 338 7.03 11.70 -10.39
CA PRO A 338 7.79 10.76 -11.21
C PRO A 338 7.66 9.31 -10.73
N ARG A 339 7.16 8.45 -11.62
CA ARG A 339 7.34 6.99 -11.53
C ARG A 339 8.52 6.58 -12.41
N VAL A 340 9.49 5.92 -11.79
CA VAL A 340 10.68 5.43 -12.50
C VAL A 340 10.99 3.98 -12.13
N HIS A 341 11.66 3.25 -13.02
CA HIS A 341 12.09 1.88 -12.74
C HIS A 341 13.61 1.72 -12.84
N LYS A 342 14.16 0.83 -12.01
CA LYS A 342 15.53 0.34 -12.20
C LYS A 342 15.53 -0.56 -13.44
N PRO A 343 16.38 -0.33 -14.46
CA PRO A 343 16.43 -1.18 -15.64
C PRO A 343 16.54 -2.64 -15.24
N ARG A 344 15.74 -3.50 -15.86
CA ARG A 344 16.05 -4.93 -15.86
C ARG A 344 17.36 -5.03 -16.63
N LEU A 345 18.41 -5.58 -15.99
CA LEU A 345 19.67 -5.92 -16.65
C LEU A 345 19.36 -6.45 -18.06
N PRO A 346 20.01 -5.98 -19.14
CA PRO A 346 19.84 -6.61 -20.44
C PRO A 346 20.28 -8.07 -20.29
N LYS A 347 19.30 -8.97 -20.24
CA LYS A 347 19.47 -10.41 -20.08
C LYS A 347 19.03 -11.06 -21.37
N ALA A 348 19.90 -10.99 -22.36
CA ALA A 348 20.00 -12.02 -23.37
C ALA A 348 21.36 -11.92 -24.05
N TYR A 349 22.43 -12.34 -23.37
CA TYR A 349 23.57 -12.83 -24.15
C TYR A 349 23.05 -14.02 -24.98
N THR A 350 23.35 -14.02 -26.27
CA THR A 350 23.02 -15.17 -27.13
C THR A 350 23.71 -16.43 -26.60
N PRO A 351 23.20 -17.63 -26.92
CA PRO A 351 23.85 -18.88 -26.51
C PRO A 351 25.34 -18.95 -26.91
N GLN A 352 25.70 -18.35 -28.05
CA GLN A 352 27.09 -18.26 -28.52
C GLN A 352 27.94 -17.32 -27.65
N GLN A 353 27.42 -16.14 -27.31
CA GLN A 353 28.09 -15.18 -26.42
C GLN A 353 28.30 -15.77 -25.02
N LEU A 354 27.30 -16.48 -24.48
CA LEU A 354 27.43 -17.18 -23.19
C LEU A 354 28.45 -18.31 -23.24
N THR A 355 28.53 -19.02 -24.35
CA THR A 355 29.51 -20.10 -24.54
C THR A 355 30.93 -19.55 -24.54
N PHE A 356 31.16 -18.44 -25.25
CA PHE A 356 32.44 -17.71 -25.23
C PHE A 356 32.80 -17.23 -23.82
N LEU A 357 31.87 -16.61 -23.08
CA LEU A 357 32.18 -16.12 -21.74
C LEU A 357 32.47 -17.27 -20.76
N LYS A 358 31.74 -18.39 -20.86
CA LYS A 358 31.95 -19.56 -19.99
C LYS A 358 33.25 -20.31 -20.30
N SER A 359 33.67 -20.40 -21.57
CA SER A 359 34.92 -21.10 -21.93
C SER A 359 36.16 -20.42 -21.34
N ASN A 360 36.09 -19.10 -21.11
CA ASN A 360 37.18 -18.32 -20.51
C ASN A 360 37.14 -18.27 -18.97
N LEU A 361 36.12 -18.86 -18.33
CA LEU A 361 35.91 -18.76 -16.89
C LEU A 361 36.99 -19.50 -16.08
N VAL A 362 37.40 -20.68 -16.54
CA VAL A 362 38.39 -21.54 -15.87
C VAL A 362 39.75 -20.84 -15.82
N GLU A 363 40.16 -20.22 -16.92
CA GLU A 363 41.44 -19.51 -17.01
C GLU A 363 41.41 -18.18 -16.23
N PHE A 364 40.28 -17.47 -16.21
CA PHE A 364 40.11 -16.30 -15.34
C PHE A 364 40.19 -16.70 -13.85
N GLU A 365 39.57 -17.82 -13.46
CA GLU A 365 39.64 -18.35 -12.10
C GLU A 365 41.07 -18.71 -11.70
N ARG A 366 41.82 -19.40 -12.56
CA ARG A 366 43.25 -19.73 -12.36
C ARG A 366 44.09 -18.46 -12.15
N ARG A 367 43.86 -17.43 -12.97
CA ARG A 367 44.57 -16.14 -12.87
C ARG A 367 44.15 -15.30 -11.66
N SER A 368 42.99 -15.58 -11.08
CA SER A 368 42.49 -14.90 -9.88
C SER A 368 43.10 -15.44 -8.56
N GLN A 369 43.84 -16.55 -8.62
CA GLN A 369 44.48 -17.21 -7.47
C GLN A 369 45.96 -16.82 -7.26
N GLY A 370 46.59 -16.09 -8.19
CA GLY A 370 48.00 -15.67 -8.12
C GLY A 370 48.25 -14.32 -7.40
N SER A 371 49.51 -14.06 -7.02
CA SER A 371 49.92 -12.91 -6.19
C SER A 371 50.10 -11.57 -6.92
N ILE A 372 49.84 -11.50 -8.23
CA ILE A 372 50.01 -10.27 -9.02
C ILE A 372 48.64 -9.68 -9.35
N ARG A 373 48.27 -8.63 -8.61
CA ARG A 373 47.07 -7.82 -8.84
C ARG A 373 47.20 -7.10 -10.19
N GLY A 374 46.72 -7.73 -11.26
CA GLY A 374 46.79 -7.20 -12.62
C GLY A 374 46.44 -8.23 -13.69
N ASP A 375 46.87 -9.49 -13.50
CA ASP A 375 46.76 -10.51 -14.56
C ASP A 375 45.33 -10.97 -14.85
N ALA A 376 44.49 -11.13 -13.83
CA ALA A 376 43.09 -11.53 -14.01
C ALA A 376 42.24 -10.39 -14.59
N LYS A 377 42.45 -9.14 -14.13
CA LYS A 377 41.75 -7.97 -14.67
C LYS A 377 42.17 -7.74 -16.12
N LYS A 378 43.47 -7.77 -16.42
CA LYS A 378 44.01 -7.65 -17.78
C LYS A 378 43.44 -8.72 -18.70
N TYR A 379 43.46 -9.98 -18.28
CA TYR A 379 42.88 -11.09 -19.05
C TYR A 379 41.39 -10.89 -19.35
N ALA A 380 40.58 -10.44 -18.38
CA ALA A 380 39.16 -10.17 -18.63
C ALA A 380 38.92 -8.99 -19.57
N LEU A 381 39.74 -7.92 -19.50
CA LEU A 381 39.64 -6.78 -20.40
C LEU A 381 40.07 -7.16 -21.83
N GLU A 382 41.08 -8.02 -21.98
CA GLU A 382 41.48 -8.61 -23.27
C GLU A 382 40.34 -9.48 -23.84
N ARG A 383 39.76 -10.38 -23.05
CA ARG A 383 38.61 -11.20 -23.49
C ARG A 383 37.37 -10.36 -23.81
N ALA A 384 37.17 -9.24 -23.13
CA ALA A 384 36.12 -8.29 -23.48
C ALA A 384 36.38 -7.61 -24.83
N SER A 385 37.64 -7.31 -25.15
CA SER A 385 38.02 -6.76 -26.46
C SER A 385 37.80 -7.80 -27.58
N ASP A 386 38.14 -9.06 -27.31
CA ASP A 386 37.85 -10.19 -28.22
C ASP A 386 36.35 -10.39 -28.41
N PHE A 387 35.56 -10.25 -27.33
CA PHE A 387 34.10 -10.30 -27.38
C PHE A 387 33.53 -9.20 -28.29
N ILE A 388 33.99 -7.95 -28.14
CA ILE A 388 33.57 -6.83 -28.99
C ILE A 388 33.94 -7.11 -30.44
N THR A 389 35.14 -7.65 -30.67
CA THR A 389 35.62 -7.98 -32.02
C THR A 389 34.77 -9.08 -32.67
N GLN A 390 34.34 -10.06 -31.89
CA GLN A 390 33.62 -11.23 -32.38
C GLN A 390 32.11 -10.99 -32.53
N PHE A 391 31.50 -10.23 -31.61
CA PHE A 391 30.04 -10.09 -31.52
C PHE A 391 29.54 -8.65 -31.68
N GLY A 392 30.45 -7.69 -31.84
CA GLY A 392 30.13 -6.27 -31.81
C GLY A 392 29.85 -5.75 -30.38
N LEU A 393 29.77 -4.43 -30.28
CA LEU A 393 29.29 -3.79 -29.06
C LEU A 393 27.78 -4.03 -28.94
N PRO A 394 27.26 -4.45 -27.77
CA PRO A 394 25.83 -4.68 -27.63
C PRO A 394 24.99 -3.42 -27.93
N PRO A 395 23.76 -3.55 -28.48
CA PRO A 395 22.94 -2.41 -28.90
C PRO A 395 22.70 -1.36 -27.80
N GLU A 396 22.67 -1.78 -26.54
CA GLU A 396 22.51 -0.91 -25.37
C GLU A 396 23.68 0.05 -25.11
N PHE A 397 24.81 -0.14 -25.81
CA PHE A 397 25.99 0.70 -25.71
C PHE A 397 26.15 1.67 -26.91
N ILE A 398 25.21 1.65 -27.86
CA ILE A 398 25.20 2.58 -29.00
C ILE A 398 24.87 4.00 -28.49
N GLY A 399 25.74 4.97 -28.79
CA GLY A 399 25.57 6.37 -28.38
C GLY A 399 26.05 6.71 -26.96
N VAL A 400 26.64 5.75 -26.24
CA VAL A 400 27.18 5.97 -24.89
C VAL A 400 28.60 6.52 -24.95
N HIS A 401 28.90 7.59 -24.19
CA HIS A 401 30.28 8.08 -24.06
C HIS A 401 31.16 7.02 -23.38
N GLU A 402 32.31 6.72 -24.00
CA GLU A 402 33.25 5.64 -23.60
C GLU A 402 32.61 4.24 -23.50
N ALA A 403 31.70 3.94 -24.43
CA ALA A 403 30.92 2.71 -24.45
C ALA A 403 31.78 1.42 -24.34
N GLU A 404 32.90 1.35 -25.08
CA GLU A 404 33.81 0.21 -25.03
C GLU A 404 34.43 0.01 -23.65
N ASN A 405 34.88 1.07 -22.99
CA ASN A 405 35.52 0.98 -21.68
C ASN A 405 34.51 0.46 -20.65
N LYS A 406 33.29 1.01 -20.67
CA LYS A 406 32.20 0.59 -19.79
C LYS A 406 31.80 -0.87 -20.02
N PHE A 407 31.75 -1.31 -21.27
CA PHE A 407 31.46 -2.71 -21.60
C PHE A 407 32.59 -3.65 -21.13
N ARG A 408 33.86 -3.26 -21.30
CA ARG A 408 35.01 -4.04 -20.82
C ARG A 408 34.99 -4.21 -19.29
N GLU A 409 34.63 -3.16 -18.56
CA GLU A 409 34.44 -3.25 -17.10
C GLU A 409 33.24 -4.14 -16.71
N GLN A 410 32.16 -4.10 -17.48
CA GLN A 410 31.00 -4.97 -17.28
C GLN A 410 31.37 -6.45 -17.41
N ILE A 411 32.13 -6.82 -18.44
CA ILE A 411 32.62 -8.19 -18.64
C ILE A 411 33.57 -8.62 -17.51
N TYR A 412 34.48 -7.74 -17.06
CA TYR A 412 35.32 -8.01 -15.90
C TYR A 412 34.51 -8.29 -14.63
N ASN A 413 33.50 -7.46 -14.35
CA ASN A 413 32.62 -7.64 -13.19
C ASN A 413 31.80 -8.94 -13.31
N TRP A 414 31.40 -9.33 -14.52
CA TRP A 414 30.72 -10.60 -14.76
C TRP A 414 31.59 -11.81 -14.41
N PHE A 415 32.86 -11.84 -14.86
CA PHE A 415 33.81 -12.90 -14.53
C PHE A 415 34.05 -12.97 -13.01
N LYS A 416 34.37 -11.83 -12.39
CA LYS A 416 34.60 -11.69 -10.94
C LYS A 416 33.43 -12.20 -10.12
N ASN A 417 32.21 -11.80 -10.47
CA ASN A 417 31.00 -12.19 -9.74
C ASN A 417 30.62 -13.67 -9.96
N THR A 418 30.93 -14.23 -11.12
CA THR A 418 30.61 -15.63 -11.44
C THR A 418 31.57 -16.59 -10.75
N VAL A 419 32.89 -16.33 -10.82
CA VAL A 419 33.89 -17.09 -10.06
C VAL A 419 33.65 -16.94 -8.55
N GLY A 420 33.39 -15.71 -8.07
CA GLY A 420 33.07 -15.49 -6.66
C GLY A 420 31.78 -16.21 -6.19
N ARG A 421 30.81 -16.47 -7.08
CA ARG A 421 29.62 -17.27 -6.75
C ARG A 421 29.93 -18.77 -6.73
N ASN A 422 30.70 -19.28 -7.70
CA ASN A 422 31.08 -20.69 -7.74
C ASN A 422 31.95 -21.08 -6.52
N ARG A 423 32.91 -20.21 -6.18
CA ARG A 423 33.75 -20.39 -4.99
C ARG A 423 32.94 -20.43 -3.70
N ARG A 424 31.99 -19.52 -3.49
CA ARG A 424 31.12 -19.53 -2.31
C ARG A 424 30.25 -20.79 -2.20
N LYS A 425 29.85 -21.38 -3.33
CA LYS A 425 29.15 -22.67 -3.37
C LYS A 425 30.06 -23.84 -2.98
N ILE A 426 31.30 -23.86 -3.46
CA ILE A 426 32.29 -24.90 -3.13
C ILE A 426 32.73 -24.80 -1.66
N GLU A 427 32.93 -23.57 -1.14
CA GLU A 427 33.31 -23.31 0.26
C GLU A 427 32.15 -23.46 1.26
N GLY A 428 30.94 -23.85 0.82
CA GLY A 428 29.78 -24.04 1.70
C GLY A 428 29.30 -22.77 2.43
N ARG A 429 29.71 -21.57 1.98
CA ARG A 429 29.35 -20.30 2.63
C ARG A 429 27.95 -19.87 2.19
N PRO A 430 26.97 -19.71 3.10
CA PRO A 430 25.62 -19.29 2.73
C PRO A 430 25.58 -17.84 2.24
N ARG A 431 24.52 -17.52 1.49
CA ARG A 431 24.19 -16.19 1.00
C ARG A 431 24.20 -15.19 2.18
N SER A 432 24.92 -14.07 2.06
CA SER A 432 24.93 -13.03 3.11
C SER A 432 23.53 -12.40 3.23
N GLY A 433 22.72 -12.93 4.14
CA GLY A 433 21.35 -12.49 4.40
C GLY A 433 20.71 -13.06 5.66
N THR A 434 21.45 -13.82 6.47
CA THR A 434 20.98 -14.30 7.78
C THR A 434 22.16 -14.32 8.73
N LYS A 435 22.34 -13.23 9.49
CA LYS A 435 23.04 -13.32 10.77
C LYS A 435 22.11 -14.05 11.73
N LYS A 436 22.35 -15.35 11.93
CA LYS A 436 21.94 -16.01 13.18
C LYS A 436 22.77 -15.38 14.29
N VAL A 437 22.09 -14.84 15.29
CA VAL A 437 22.68 -14.52 16.59
C VAL A 437 23.08 -15.84 17.23
N THR A 438 24.35 -16.00 17.56
CA THR A 438 24.78 -16.94 18.59
C THR A 438 25.84 -16.26 19.45
N GLU A 439 25.59 -16.41 20.74
CA GLU A 439 26.30 -15.88 21.89
C GLU A 439 27.77 -16.30 21.93
N LYS A 440 28.59 -15.46 22.56
CA LYS A 440 29.89 -15.87 23.08
C LYS A 440 29.67 -16.74 24.33
N ALA A 441 30.02 -18.00 24.24
CA ALA A 441 30.59 -18.75 25.35
C ALA A 441 31.68 -19.64 24.76
N GLN A 442 32.89 -19.48 25.28
CA GLN A 442 34.11 -20.13 24.84
C GLN A 442 34.37 -21.31 25.78
N GLU A 443 34.41 -22.54 25.26
CA GLU A 443 35.37 -23.61 25.56
C GLU A 443 34.86 -25.00 25.08
N ASN A 444 35.77 -25.75 24.48
CA ASN A 444 35.68 -27.13 23.97
C ASN A 444 36.51 -28.03 24.93
N PRO A 445 36.59 -29.39 24.80
CA PRO A 445 35.72 -30.36 24.11
C PRO A 445 35.49 -31.68 24.92
N SER A 446 34.39 -32.40 24.69
CA SER A 446 34.38 -33.89 24.67
C SER A 446 33.04 -34.51 24.23
N ASP A 447 33.14 -35.35 23.19
CA ASP A 447 32.44 -36.61 22.92
C ASP A 447 30.89 -36.72 22.76
N ILE A 448 30.47 -36.77 21.47
CA ILE A 448 29.69 -37.83 20.75
C ILE A 448 28.60 -38.62 21.54
N PRO A 449 27.49 -39.11 20.92
CA PRO A 449 26.43 -38.50 20.10
C PRO A 449 25.01 -38.81 20.69
N TRP A 450 23.90 -38.20 20.24
CA TRP A 450 22.58 -38.85 20.43
C TRP A 450 21.57 -38.55 19.32
N ASN A 451 20.92 -39.63 18.87
CA ASN A 451 19.83 -39.69 17.89
C ASN A 451 18.52 -39.12 18.47
N PRO A 452 17.55 -38.68 17.65
CA PRO A 452 16.29 -38.13 18.14
C PRO A 452 15.21 -39.21 18.31
N VAL A 453 14.49 -39.18 19.44
CA VAL A 453 13.18 -39.85 19.65
C VAL A 453 12.26 -38.87 20.43
N PRO A 454 10.94 -38.84 20.17
CA PRO A 454 10.08 -37.66 20.30
C PRO A 454 9.51 -37.38 21.69
N ALA A 455 8.97 -36.17 21.83
CA ALA A 455 8.41 -35.56 23.02
C ALA A 455 7.29 -36.37 23.69
N THR A 456 7.41 -36.53 25.01
CA THR A 456 6.35 -36.99 25.92
C THR A 456 5.69 -35.78 26.59
N ILE A 457 4.37 -35.75 26.55
CA ILE A 457 3.48 -34.76 27.18
C ILE A 457 3.45 -34.98 28.71
N ILE A 458 3.54 -33.91 29.50
CA ILE A 458 3.22 -33.92 30.93
C ILE A 458 2.19 -32.80 31.21
N PRO A 459 1.04 -33.10 31.87
CA PRO A 459 0.00 -32.13 32.17
C PRO A 459 0.25 -31.40 33.50
N TYR A 460 -0.14 -30.12 33.57
CA TYR A 460 -0.05 -29.27 34.76
C TYR A 460 -1.29 -29.42 35.65
N THR A 461 -1.08 -29.60 36.95
CA THR A 461 -2.11 -29.60 38.01
C THR A 461 -2.14 -28.27 38.77
N HIS A 462 -3.35 -27.88 39.19
CA HIS A 462 -3.69 -26.69 39.99
C HIS A 462 -3.20 -26.79 41.46
N ALA A 463 -2.92 -25.63 42.07
CA ALA A 463 -2.96 -25.44 43.53
C ALA A 463 -3.42 -24.00 43.92
N GLU A 464 -4.68 -23.93 44.33
CA GLU A 464 -5.29 -23.26 45.50
C GLU A 464 -4.74 -21.94 46.12
N THR A 465 -5.60 -20.91 46.00
CA THR A 465 -6.19 -20.00 47.02
C THR A 465 -5.47 -19.55 48.30
N CYS A 466 -5.57 -18.24 48.57
CA CYS A 466 -5.85 -17.70 49.91
C CYS A 466 -6.81 -16.49 49.86
N SER A 467 -7.73 -16.46 50.84
CA SER A 467 -8.94 -15.64 51.09
C SER A 467 -8.63 -14.19 51.52
N ASN A 468 -9.55 -13.19 51.53
CA ASN A 468 -10.78 -13.07 52.34
C ASN A 468 -11.56 -11.73 52.01
N PRO A 469 -12.69 -11.33 52.65
CA PRO A 469 -13.99 -11.16 51.98
C PRO A 469 -14.71 -9.80 52.20
N ALA A 470 -15.80 -9.51 51.44
CA ALA A 470 -16.99 -8.77 51.93
C ALA A 470 -18.16 -8.70 50.92
N ASN A 471 -19.29 -9.29 51.33
CA ASN A 471 -20.73 -9.01 51.06
C ASN A 471 -21.18 -8.15 49.87
N SER A 472 -22.12 -8.69 49.07
CA SER A 472 -23.55 -8.26 49.08
C SER A 472 -24.36 -8.78 47.88
N THR A 473 -25.40 -9.57 48.19
CA THR A 473 -26.73 -9.75 47.55
C THR A 473 -26.95 -9.82 46.01
N ARG A 474 -27.65 -10.90 45.62
CA ARG A 474 -28.25 -11.25 44.31
C ARG A 474 -29.44 -10.30 43.96
N PRO A 475 -29.89 -10.20 42.68
CA PRO A 475 -30.76 -11.25 42.13
C PRO A 475 -30.56 -11.61 40.65
N THR A 476 -31.00 -12.84 40.40
CA THR A 476 -31.24 -13.59 39.17
C THR A 476 -31.95 -12.79 38.07
N VAL A 477 -31.46 -12.84 36.83
CA VAL A 477 -32.23 -12.53 35.62
C VAL A 477 -32.10 -13.67 34.61
N VAL A 478 -33.27 -14.22 34.33
CA VAL A 478 -33.76 -15.12 33.28
C VAL A 478 -32.94 -15.17 31.98
N SER A 479 -32.57 -16.38 31.56
CA SER A 479 -32.05 -16.69 30.21
C SER A 479 -33.16 -16.64 29.15
N PRO A 480 -32.91 -16.08 27.95
CA PRO A 480 -33.71 -16.36 26.77
C PRO A 480 -33.02 -17.37 25.83
N VAL A 481 -33.67 -18.54 25.70
CA VAL A 481 -33.89 -19.33 24.47
C VAL A 481 -32.73 -19.44 23.46
N GLN A 482 -32.04 -20.58 23.50
CA GLN A 482 -31.17 -21.09 22.43
C GLN A 482 -31.97 -21.37 21.15
N TYR A 483 -31.62 -20.71 20.05
CA TYR A 483 -31.92 -21.22 18.72
C TYR A 483 -30.93 -22.35 18.41
N ALA A 484 -31.47 -23.54 18.16
CA ALA A 484 -30.76 -24.77 17.91
C ALA A 484 -29.81 -24.65 16.70
N ALA A 485 -28.50 -24.69 16.97
CA ALA A 485 -27.52 -25.07 15.97
C ALA A 485 -27.69 -26.56 15.70
N LEU A 486 -28.16 -26.90 14.49
CA LEU A 486 -28.13 -28.25 13.95
C LEU A 486 -26.66 -28.69 13.86
N HIS A 487 -26.20 -29.46 14.85
CA HIS A 487 -25.00 -30.28 14.74
C HIS A 487 -25.37 -31.57 14.01
N PRO A 488 -24.85 -31.85 12.79
CA PRO A 488 -24.75 -33.23 12.36
C PRO A 488 -23.60 -33.88 13.13
N SER A 489 -23.96 -34.68 14.12
CA SER A 489 -23.09 -35.67 14.73
C SER A 489 -22.72 -36.74 13.69
N THR A 490 -21.58 -36.59 13.05
CA THR A 490 -20.93 -37.67 12.29
C THR A 490 -19.46 -37.73 12.65
N SER A 491 -19.08 -38.86 13.24
CA SER A 491 -17.72 -39.28 13.55
C SER A 491 -16.75 -39.03 12.38
N ILE A 492 -15.62 -38.40 12.69
CA ILE A 492 -14.47 -38.24 11.78
C ILE A 492 -13.99 -39.65 11.37
N PRO A 493 -14.00 -40.03 10.07
CA PRO A 493 -13.34 -41.24 9.62
C PRO A 493 -11.83 -41.01 9.57
N THR A 494 -11.07 -41.94 10.12
CA THR A 494 -9.61 -42.02 10.05
C THR A 494 -9.13 -42.01 8.59
N PRO A 495 -7.96 -41.41 8.26
CA PRO A 495 -7.47 -41.40 6.88
C PRO A 495 -7.11 -42.83 6.44
N LEU A 496 -7.72 -43.31 5.36
CA LEU A 496 -7.29 -44.54 4.69
C LEU A 496 -5.94 -44.32 3.97
N PRO A 497 -5.06 -45.33 3.89
CA PRO A 497 -3.81 -45.24 3.16
C PRO A 497 -4.08 -45.11 1.64
N PRO A 498 -3.17 -44.50 0.87
CA PRO A 498 -3.38 -44.27 -0.56
C PRO A 498 -3.41 -45.60 -1.32
N VAL A 499 -4.56 -45.92 -1.89
CA VAL A 499 -4.71 -47.01 -2.88
C VAL A 499 -4.07 -46.54 -4.18
N THR A 500 -2.96 -47.16 -4.56
CA THR A 500 -2.34 -46.98 -5.87
C THR A 500 -3.12 -47.77 -6.93
N SER A 501 -3.84 -47.06 -7.79
CA SER A 501 -4.33 -47.57 -9.07
C SER A 501 -3.94 -46.61 -10.20
N PRO A 502 -3.61 -47.13 -11.40
CA PRO A 502 -2.97 -46.34 -12.45
C PRO A 502 -4.00 -45.47 -13.16
N HIS A 503 -4.13 -44.20 -12.75
CA HIS A 503 -5.10 -43.29 -13.36
C HIS A 503 -4.46 -42.45 -14.48
N LEU A 504 -5.07 -42.57 -15.66
CA LEU A 504 -5.06 -41.58 -16.73
C LEU A 504 -5.00 -40.16 -16.14
N LYS A 505 -4.01 -39.34 -16.51
CA LYS A 505 -3.94 -37.93 -16.11
C LYS A 505 -5.12 -37.17 -16.72
N LEU A 506 -6.25 -37.12 -16.03
CA LEU A 506 -7.30 -36.13 -16.33
C LEU A 506 -6.77 -34.76 -15.93
N THR A 507 -6.38 -33.96 -16.92
CA THR A 507 -6.07 -32.55 -16.73
C THR A 507 -7.38 -31.81 -16.41
N ILE A 508 -7.62 -31.55 -15.12
CA ILE A 508 -8.74 -30.70 -14.69
C ILE A 508 -8.43 -29.26 -15.13
N SER A 509 -9.39 -28.61 -15.77
CA SER A 509 -9.29 -27.23 -16.24
C SER A 509 -10.28 -26.33 -15.50
N LYS A 510 -10.15 -25.00 -15.66
CA LYS A 510 -11.06 -24.01 -15.07
C LYS A 510 -12.52 -24.25 -15.51
N SER A 511 -12.75 -24.60 -16.78
CA SER A 511 -14.09 -24.92 -17.30
C SER A 511 -14.67 -26.18 -16.67
N THR A 512 -13.83 -27.18 -16.37
CA THR A 512 -14.27 -28.40 -15.67
C THR A 512 -14.77 -28.09 -14.26
N ILE A 513 -14.13 -27.15 -13.56
CA ILE A 513 -14.56 -26.68 -12.23
C ILE A 513 -15.85 -25.88 -12.33
N ARG A 514 -15.96 -24.98 -13.32
CA ARG A 514 -17.20 -24.23 -13.60
C ARG A 514 -18.37 -25.18 -13.84
N ASP A 515 -18.19 -26.21 -14.66
CA ASP A 515 -19.23 -27.20 -14.94
C ASP A 515 -19.58 -28.05 -13.70
N ALA A 516 -18.64 -28.24 -12.76
CA ALA A 516 -18.91 -28.91 -11.50
C ALA A 516 -19.84 -28.10 -10.59
N PHE A 517 -19.68 -26.76 -10.57
CA PHE A 517 -20.62 -25.86 -9.90
C PHE A 517 -22.01 -25.94 -10.51
N LEU A 518 -22.13 -25.85 -11.85
CA LEU A 518 -23.41 -25.96 -12.58
C LEU A 518 -24.12 -27.31 -12.35
N ARG A 519 -23.36 -28.41 -12.23
CA ARG A 519 -23.91 -29.76 -11.97
C ARG A 519 -24.21 -30.04 -10.51
N ASN A 520 -24.07 -29.06 -9.61
CA ASN A 520 -24.28 -29.26 -8.19
C ASN A 520 -23.43 -30.40 -7.58
N THR A 521 -22.17 -30.52 -8.01
CA THR A 521 -21.25 -31.61 -7.59
C THR A 521 -21.05 -31.62 -6.07
N GLU A 522 -20.94 -32.80 -5.45
CA GLU A 522 -20.73 -32.92 -4.00
C GLU A 522 -19.45 -32.19 -3.54
N ALA A 523 -19.48 -31.58 -2.35
CA ALA A 523 -18.39 -30.77 -1.80
C ALA A 523 -17.04 -31.50 -1.74
N SER A 524 -17.04 -32.78 -1.34
CA SER A 524 -15.85 -33.64 -1.28
C SER A 524 -15.22 -33.87 -2.66
N SER A 525 -16.05 -34.15 -3.66
CA SER A 525 -15.65 -34.34 -5.06
C SER A 525 -15.14 -33.04 -5.67
N LEU A 526 -15.80 -31.92 -5.38
CA LEU A 526 -15.37 -30.59 -5.81
C LEU A 526 -14.00 -30.22 -5.20
N ALA A 527 -13.77 -30.52 -3.92
CA ALA A 527 -12.49 -30.28 -3.25
C ALA A 527 -11.35 -31.07 -3.92
N ASN A 528 -11.58 -32.34 -4.25
CA ASN A 528 -10.61 -33.17 -4.98
C ASN A 528 -10.28 -32.59 -6.37
N MET A 529 -11.31 -32.17 -7.11
CA MET A 529 -11.11 -31.52 -8.42
C MET A 529 -10.29 -30.22 -8.30
N ILE A 530 -10.59 -29.39 -7.30
CA ILE A 530 -9.83 -28.17 -7.00
C ILE A 530 -8.38 -28.52 -6.67
N GLN A 531 -8.15 -29.52 -5.83
CA GLN A 531 -6.79 -29.95 -5.46
C GLN A 531 -6.00 -30.43 -6.69
N THR A 532 -6.60 -31.25 -7.57
CA THR A 532 -5.97 -31.70 -8.82
C THR A 532 -5.65 -30.53 -9.76
N TYR A 533 -6.56 -29.56 -9.88
CA TYR A 533 -6.35 -28.34 -10.66
C TYR A 533 -5.18 -27.53 -10.13
N MET A 534 -5.11 -27.32 -8.81
CA MET A 534 -4.05 -26.56 -8.15
C MET A 534 -2.67 -27.22 -8.31
N MET A 535 -2.59 -28.54 -8.17
CA MET A 535 -1.33 -29.27 -8.40
C MET A 535 -0.83 -29.14 -9.84
N SER A 536 -1.76 -29.01 -10.80
CA SER A 536 -1.43 -28.85 -12.22
C SER A 536 -1.14 -27.40 -12.61
N ASN A 537 -1.52 -26.42 -11.76
CA ASN A 537 -1.41 -24.99 -12.02
C ASN A 537 -0.85 -24.27 -10.78
N PRO A 538 0.45 -24.42 -10.46
CA PRO A 538 1.04 -23.81 -9.27
C PRO A 538 1.01 -22.29 -9.36
N SER A 539 0.42 -21.65 -8.35
CA SER A 539 0.31 -20.19 -8.23
C SER A 539 0.31 -19.80 -6.74
N PRO A 540 0.78 -18.58 -6.37
CA PRO A 540 0.63 -18.05 -5.01
C PRO A 540 -0.85 -17.84 -4.58
N THR A 541 -1.75 -17.69 -5.56
CA THR A 541 -3.20 -17.47 -5.35
C THR A 541 -4.03 -18.44 -6.21
N PRO A 542 -3.85 -19.75 -6.04
CA PRO A 542 -4.33 -20.74 -7.01
C PRO A 542 -5.87 -20.87 -7.03
N LEU A 543 -6.53 -20.62 -5.89
CA LEU A 543 -7.99 -20.55 -5.78
C LEU A 543 -8.63 -19.35 -6.49
N THR A 544 -7.88 -18.35 -6.98
CA THR A 544 -8.46 -17.23 -7.75
C THR A 544 -9.23 -17.74 -8.97
N ALA A 545 -8.63 -18.65 -9.74
CA ALA A 545 -9.27 -19.24 -10.91
C ALA A 545 -10.50 -20.08 -10.57
N VAL A 546 -10.55 -20.65 -9.36
CA VAL A 546 -11.69 -21.42 -8.85
C VAL A 546 -12.86 -20.48 -8.52
N VAL A 547 -12.57 -19.35 -7.87
CA VAL A 547 -13.59 -18.33 -7.58
C VAL A 547 -14.08 -17.66 -8.86
N GLU A 548 -13.21 -17.45 -9.86
CA GLU A 548 -13.65 -16.99 -11.18
C GLU A 548 -14.54 -18.03 -11.89
N ALA A 549 -14.25 -19.33 -11.76
CA ALA A 549 -15.10 -20.39 -12.30
C ALA A 549 -16.47 -20.46 -11.61
N LEU A 550 -16.51 -20.23 -10.28
CA LEU A 550 -17.74 -20.06 -9.50
C LEU A 550 -18.56 -18.86 -10.02
N PHE A 551 -17.90 -17.72 -10.24
CA PHE A 551 -18.53 -16.52 -10.79
C PHE A 551 -19.09 -16.76 -12.20
N GLU A 552 -18.34 -17.45 -13.07
CA GLU A 552 -18.78 -17.81 -14.42
C GLU A 552 -19.98 -18.75 -14.42
N ALA A 553 -20.06 -19.68 -13.46
CA ALA A 553 -21.22 -20.56 -13.28
C ALA A 553 -22.48 -19.75 -12.91
N LEU A 554 -22.37 -18.88 -11.90
CA LEU A 554 -23.44 -17.96 -11.48
C LEU A 554 -23.89 -17.03 -12.62
N SER A 555 -22.95 -16.55 -13.42
CA SER A 555 -23.22 -15.69 -14.58
C SER A 555 -23.89 -16.45 -15.76
N THR A 556 -23.80 -17.77 -15.77
CA THR A 556 -24.40 -18.62 -16.81
C THR A 556 -25.87 -18.92 -16.49
N GLU A 557 -26.20 -19.15 -15.21
CA GLU A 557 -27.57 -19.42 -14.74
C GLU A 557 -28.48 -18.18 -14.82
N THR A 558 -27.90 -16.98 -14.70
CA THR A 558 -28.59 -15.67 -14.75
C THR A 558 -29.09 -15.23 -16.13
N LYS A 559 -28.90 -16.02 -17.20
CA LYS A 559 -29.37 -15.69 -18.55
C LYS A 559 -30.89 -15.67 -18.71
N SER A 560 -31.66 -16.01 -17.68
CA SER A 560 -33.13 -16.01 -17.66
C SER A 560 -33.79 -14.63 -17.57
N GLY A 561 -33.01 -13.53 -17.45
CA GLY A 561 -33.54 -12.16 -17.53
C GLY A 561 -34.16 -11.62 -16.23
N HIS A 562 -34.02 -12.35 -15.12
CA HIS A 562 -34.34 -11.85 -13.77
C HIS A 562 -33.05 -11.49 -13.03
N PHE A 563 -33.04 -10.33 -12.36
CA PHE A 563 -31.97 -9.98 -11.43
C PHE A 563 -31.95 -11.04 -10.33
N ASN A 564 -30.77 -11.60 -10.06
CA ASN A 564 -30.68 -12.82 -9.29
C ASN A 564 -31.06 -12.58 -7.81
N ASP A 565 -31.89 -13.47 -7.26
CA ASP A 565 -32.11 -13.55 -5.83
C ASP A 565 -30.79 -13.99 -5.17
N ASN A 566 -30.44 -13.38 -4.04
CA ASN A 566 -29.26 -13.71 -3.23
C ASN A 566 -29.16 -15.23 -2.94
N ARG A 567 -30.28 -15.98 -3.02
CA ARG A 567 -30.35 -17.44 -2.84
C ARG A 567 -29.43 -18.26 -3.74
N GLU A 568 -29.27 -17.92 -5.02
CA GLU A 568 -28.40 -18.71 -5.92
C GLU A 568 -26.93 -18.52 -5.58
N ALA A 569 -26.51 -17.26 -5.36
CA ALA A 569 -25.18 -16.94 -4.86
C ALA A 569 -24.90 -17.66 -3.55
N LEU A 570 -25.85 -17.66 -2.61
CA LEU A 570 -25.75 -18.35 -1.34
C LEU A 570 -25.58 -19.87 -1.49
N ALA A 571 -26.31 -20.52 -2.41
CA ALA A 571 -26.21 -21.96 -2.63
C ALA A 571 -24.84 -22.38 -3.18
N HIS A 572 -24.35 -21.66 -4.20
CA HIS A 572 -23.04 -21.94 -4.79
C HIS A 572 -21.88 -21.62 -3.84
N LEU A 573 -21.96 -20.48 -3.12
CA LEU A 573 -20.95 -20.14 -2.12
C LEU A 573 -20.96 -21.11 -0.93
N ARG A 574 -22.13 -21.54 -0.46
CA ARG A 574 -22.24 -22.56 0.60
C ARG A 574 -21.53 -23.85 0.20
N ARG A 575 -21.75 -24.33 -1.03
CA ARG A 575 -21.06 -25.51 -1.54
C ARG A 575 -19.56 -25.30 -1.66
N TYR A 576 -19.12 -24.14 -2.12
CA TYR A 576 -17.70 -23.80 -2.17
C TYR A 576 -17.09 -23.76 -0.75
N PHE A 577 -17.81 -23.21 0.21
CA PHE A 577 -17.41 -23.14 1.61
C PHE A 577 -17.32 -24.54 2.23
N GLU A 578 -18.29 -25.40 1.99
CA GLU A 578 -18.25 -26.82 2.38
C GLU A 578 -17.06 -27.54 1.74
N ALA A 579 -16.83 -27.35 0.44
CA ALA A 579 -15.67 -27.91 -0.26
C ALA A 579 -14.35 -27.44 0.36
N SER A 580 -14.29 -26.18 0.80
CA SER A 580 -13.11 -25.64 1.47
C SER A 580 -12.78 -26.38 2.76
N THR A 581 -13.75 -26.92 3.49
CA THR A 581 -13.48 -27.71 4.70
C THR A 581 -12.69 -29.00 4.45
N TYR A 582 -12.68 -29.50 3.21
CA TYR A 582 -11.90 -30.66 2.78
C TYR A 582 -10.50 -30.29 2.27
N PHE A 583 -10.14 -29.01 2.24
CA PHE A 583 -8.83 -28.58 1.75
C PHE A 583 -7.72 -29.03 2.69
N ALA A 584 -6.75 -29.77 2.13
CA ALA A 584 -5.58 -30.21 2.88
C ALA A 584 -4.72 -29.00 3.31
N PRO A 585 -3.94 -29.09 4.42
CA PRO A 585 -3.02 -28.04 4.84
C PRO A 585 -1.96 -27.64 3.80
N SER A 586 -1.70 -28.51 2.81
CA SER A 586 -0.81 -28.21 1.68
C SER A 586 -1.44 -27.26 0.64
N MET A 587 -2.77 -27.08 0.67
CA MET A 587 -3.47 -26.13 -0.18
C MET A 587 -3.35 -24.73 0.44
N VAL A 588 -2.48 -23.91 -0.16
CA VAL A 588 -2.22 -22.55 0.31
C VAL A 588 -2.71 -21.54 -0.71
N HIS A 589 -3.43 -20.51 -0.24
CA HIS A 589 -3.85 -19.36 -1.02
C HIS A 589 -3.49 -18.08 -0.29
N ALA A 590 -2.63 -17.25 -0.88
CA ALA A 590 -2.16 -15.99 -0.28
C ALA A 590 -1.64 -16.15 1.16
N GLY A 591 -0.89 -17.22 1.43
CA GLY A 591 -0.32 -17.50 2.76
C GLY A 591 -1.27 -18.13 3.77
N VAL A 592 -2.56 -18.31 3.43
CA VAL A 592 -3.54 -19.01 4.26
C VAL A 592 -3.70 -20.45 3.75
N SER A 593 -3.65 -21.43 4.65
CA SER A 593 -3.68 -22.85 4.29
C SER A 593 -4.95 -23.58 4.75
N GLY A 594 -5.22 -24.73 4.13
CA GLY A 594 -6.30 -25.63 4.54
C GLY A 594 -7.69 -25.02 4.40
N PRO A 595 -8.62 -25.29 5.33
CA PRO A 595 -10.01 -24.83 5.23
C PRO A 595 -10.20 -23.33 5.08
N MET A 596 -9.28 -22.53 5.64
CA MET A 596 -9.37 -21.08 5.57
C MET A 596 -8.92 -20.49 4.23
N ALA A 597 -8.26 -21.28 3.38
CA ALA A 597 -7.81 -20.83 2.06
C ALA A 597 -8.99 -20.46 1.13
N GLY A 598 -10.12 -21.18 1.24
CA GLY A 598 -11.34 -20.90 0.46
C GLY A 598 -11.97 -19.55 0.79
N PRO A 599 -12.36 -19.30 2.06
CA PRO A 599 -12.85 -17.99 2.50
C PRO A 599 -11.90 -16.84 2.17
N ARG A 600 -10.58 -17.05 2.31
CA ARG A 600 -9.57 -16.04 1.94
C ARG A 600 -9.65 -15.67 0.45
N ALA A 601 -9.84 -16.65 -0.43
CA ALA A 601 -9.96 -16.39 -1.87
C ALA A 601 -11.21 -15.55 -2.21
N ILE A 602 -12.35 -15.85 -1.57
CA ILE A 602 -13.58 -15.07 -1.73
C ILE A 602 -13.39 -13.64 -1.21
N GLN A 603 -12.80 -13.48 -0.02
CA GLN A 603 -12.51 -12.17 0.55
C GLN A 603 -11.66 -11.30 -0.39
N MET A 604 -10.64 -11.88 -1.02
CA MET A 604 -9.79 -11.17 -1.98
C MET A 604 -10.54 -10.75 -3.25
N GLN A 605 -11.39 -11.62 -3.81
CA GLN A 605 -12.15 -11.27 -5.02
C GLN A 605 -13.26 -10.25 -4.74
N VAL A 606 -13.97 -10.38 -3.61
CA VAL A 606 -14.95 -9.39 -3.16
C VAL A 606 -14.30 -8.01 -3.05
N ARG A 607 -13.13 -7.88 -2.40
CA ARG A 607 -12.41 -6.59 -2.33
C ARG A 607 -12.04 -6.02 -3.70
N LYS A 608 -11.65 -6.89 -4.64
CA LYS A 608 -11.25 -6.49 -5.98
C LYS A 608 -12.42 -5.98 -6.84
N PHE A 609 -13.61 -6.55 -6.68
CA PHE A 609 -14.74 -6.30 -7.58
C PHE A 609 -15.90 -5.49 -6.98
N SER A 610 -15.84 -5.19 -5.67
CA SER A 610 -16.82 -4.32 -5.00
C SER A 610 -16.59 -2.83 -5.26
N THR A 611 -15.55 -2.45 -6.01
CA THR A 611 -15.33 -1.07 -6.46
C THR A 611 -15.81 -0.88 -7.90
N TRP A 612 -16.75 0.04 -8.12
CA TRP A 612 -17.19 0.40 -9.47
C TRP A 612 -16.21 1.38 -10.10
N VAL A 613 -15.82 1.11 -11.35
CA VAL A 613 -15.02 2.03 -12.16
C VAL A 613 -15.66 2.12 -13.54
N PRO A 614 -16.37 3.22 -13.86
CA PRO A 614 -16.88 3.41 -15.20
C PRO A 614 -15.70 3.54 -16.19
N ASN A 615 -15.85 3.01 -17.40
CA ASN A 615 -14.81 3.14 -18.43
C ASN A 615 -14.49 4.63 -18.68
N ALA A 616 -13.25 5.04 -18.42
CA ALA A 616 -12.74 6.37 -18.74
C ALA A 616 -12.59 6.55 -20.26
N THR A 617 -13.71 6.69 -20.98
CA THR A 617 -13.73 7.14 -22.38
C THR A 617 -14.87 8.12 -22.69
N SER A 618 -15.58 8.66 -21.70
CA SER A 618 -16.72 9.53 -22.00
C SER A 618 -16.40 11.03 -22.15
N LYS A 619 -15.27 11.58 -21.67
CA LYS A 619 -15.05 13.05 -21.73
C LYS A 619 -13.61 13.61 -21.87
N GLN A 620 -12.58 12.80 -22.12
CA GLN A 620 -11.23 13.36 -22.37
C GLN A 620 -10.55 12.77 -23.60
N ARG A 621 -10.65 13.49 -24.73
CA ARG A 621 -9.55 13.85 -25.64
C ARG A 621 -10.09 14.55 -26.89
N SER A 622 -9.75 15.82 -27.03
CA SER A 622 -9.36 16.40 -28.31
C SER A 622 -8.34 17.49 -28.03
N PRO A 623 -7.03 17.17 -27.97
CA PRO A 623 -6.01 18.14 -28.33
C PRO A 623 -5.87 18.14 -29.86
N ALA A 624 -5.79 19.34 -30.43
CA ALA A 624 -5.51 19.54 -31.83
C ALA A 624 -4.14 18.91 -32.22
N LEU A 625 -4.12 18.04 -33.23
CA LEU A 625 -3.39 18.30 -34.50
C LEU A 625 -3.55 17.12 -35.50
N SER A 626 -3.66 17.52 -36.76
CA SER A 626 -3.45 16.73 -37.99
C SER A 626 -4.56 15.77 -38.45
N SER A 627 -4.90 15.95 -39.72
CA SER A 627 -5.85 15.23 -40.54
C SER A 627 -5.50 13.75 -40.73
N ALA A 628 -6.29 12.86 -40.13
CA ALA A 628 -6.59 11.53 -40.69
C ALA A 628 -7.90 11.05 -40.07
N SER A 629 -8.90 10.82 -40.93
CA SER A 629 -10.20 10.28 -40.57
C SER A 629 -10.10 8.82 -40.11
N THR A 630 -10.35 8.54 -38.85
CA THR A 630 -10.81 7.23 -38.39
C THR A 630 -12.17 7.42 -37.74
N SER A 631 -13.23 7.23 -38.51
CA SER A 631 -14.56 7.01 -37.97
C SER A 631 -14.51 5.73 -37.12
N ASN A 632 -14.75 5.84 -35.81
CA ASN A 632 -15.03 4.66 -34.99
C ASN A 632 -16.22 3.93 -35.64
N SER A 633 -16.06 2.65 -35.94
CA SER A 633 -17.10 1.86 -36.58
C SER A 633 -18.31 1.77 -35.65
N MET A 634 -19.53 1.75 -36.19
CA MET A 634 -20.74 1.43 -35.42
C MET A 634 -20.61 0.09 -34.68
N SER A 635 -19.80 -0.83 -35.20
CA SER A 635 -19.43 -2.08 -34.53
C SER A 635 -18.61 -1.86 -33.25
N ASP A 636 -17.66 -0.93 -33.25
CA ASP A 636 -16.80 -0.64 -32.09
C ASP A 636 -17.62 -0.01 -30.96
N GLU A 637 -18.55 0.86 -31.33
CA GLU A 637 -19.48 1.49 -30.39
C GLU A 637 -20.48 0.48 -29.82
N MET A 638 -21.02 -0.42 -30.64
CA MET A 638 -21.87 -1.53 -30.17
C MET A 638 -21.12 -2.47 -29.22
N GLN A 639 -19.85 -2.80 -29.52
CA GLN A 639 -19.02 -3.64 -28.66
C GLN A 639 -18.69 -2.93 -27.33
N ARG A 640 -18.45 -1.62 -27.36
CA ARG A 640 -18.26 -0.79 -26.16
C ARG A 640 -19.51 -0.78 -25.27
N ILE A 641 -20.69 -0.56 -25.85
CA ILE A 641 -21.97 -0.57 -25.13
C ILE A 641 -22.25 -1.96 -24.55
N ALA A 642 -22.01 -3.03 -25.31
CA ALA A 642 -22.17 -4.39 -24.83
C ALA A 642 -21.22 -4.70 -23.65
N GLY A 643 -19.96 -4.26 -23.72
CA GLY A 643 -18.99 -4.40 -22.65
C GLY A 643 -19.37 -3.63 -21.38
N ASP A 644 -19.89 -2.41 -21.52
CA ASP A 644 -20.38 -1.64 -20.36
C ASP A 644 -21.58 -2.29 -19.69
N ARG A 645 -22.55 -2.76 -20.49
CA ARG A 645 -23.70 -3.52 -19.99
C ARG A 645 -23.28 -4.78 -19.24
N GLN A 646 -22.27 -5.50 -19.73
CA GLN A 646 -21.78 -6.69 -19.04
C GLN A 646 -21.11 -6.33 -17.71
N ARG A 647 -20.25 -5.31 -17.66
CA ARG A 647 -19.64 -4.87 -16.39
C ARG A 647 -20.66 -4.46 -15.34
N ARG A 648 -21.71 -3.74 -15.75
CA ARG A 648 -22.81 -3.35 -14.85
C ARG A 648 -23.48 -4.56 -14.21
N LYS A 649 -23.72 -5.61 -15.00
CA LYS A 649 -24.25 -6.89 -14.49
C LYS A 649 -23.27 -7.59 -13.56
N ASP A 650 -22.00 -7.65 -13.95
CA ASP A 650 -20.96 -8.32 -13.17
C ASP A 650 -20.79 -7.68 -11.79
N HIS A 651 -20.85 -6.35 -11.70
CA HIS A 651 -20.73 -5.62 -10.44
C HIS A 651 -21.89 -5.94 -9.47
N ILE A 652 -23.14 -5.94 -9.96
CA ILE A 652 -24.31 -6.33 -9.16
C ILE A 652 -24.19 -7.80 -8.72
N GLN A 653 -23.73 -8.69 -9.61
CA GLN A 653 -23.52 -10.09 -9.28
C GLN A 653 -22.43 -10.28 -8.20
N TRP A 654 -21.36 -9.48 -8.25
CA TRP A 654 -20.34 -9.46 -7.21
C TRP A 654 -20.87 -8.95 -5.87
N ALA A 655 -21.78 -7.98 -5.88
CA ALA A 655 -22.46 -7.53 -4.66
C ALA A 655 -23.34 -8.62 -4.03
N ASN A 656 -24.01 -9.44 -4.85
CA ASN A 656 -24.74 -10.62 -4.38
C ASN A 656 -23.79 -11.68 -3.79
N ILE A 657 -22.63 -11.92 -4.41
CA ILE A 657 -21.59 -12.80 -3.86
C ILE A 657 -21.05 -12.26 -2.54
N HIS A 658 -20.83 -10.95 -2.43
CA HIS A 658 -20.41 -10.28 -1.21
C HIS A 658 -21.44 -10.48 -0.10
N ALA A 659 -22.71 -10.19 -0.38
CA ALA A 659 -23.82 -10.39 0.55
C ALA A 659 -23.91 -11.86 1.04
N ALA A 660 -23.88 -12.82 0.12
CA ALA A 660 -23.89 -14.25 0.45
C ALA A 660 -22.66 -14.68 1.28
N ALA A 661 -21.46 -14.19 0.94
CA ALA A 661 -20.24 -14.48 1.70
C ALA A 661 -20.30 -13.92 3.13
N LEU A 662 -20.92 -12.75 3.31
CA LEU A 662 -21.14 -12.15 4.61
C LEU A 662 -22.11 -13.00 5.45
N GLU A 663 -23.25 -13.40 4.86
CA GLU A 663 -24.26 -14.25 5.52
C GLU A 663 -23.72 -15.64 5.90
N LEU A 664 -22.81 -16.21 5.10
CA LEU A 664 -22.14 -17.48 5.40
C LEU A 664 -21.00 -17.35 6.42
N GLY A 665 -20.69 -16.13 6.89
CA GLY A 665 -19.58 -15.87 7.81
C GLY A 665 -18.20 -16.01 7.16
N MET A 666 -18.11 -16.19 5.85
CA MET A 666 -16.83 -16.34 5.14
C MET A 666 -15.97 -15.07 5.23
N LEU A 667 -16.60 -13.92 5.48
CA LEU A 667 -15.95 -12.62 5.67
C LEU A 667 -15.65 -12.29 7.14
N GLY A 668 -15.95 -13.19 8.08
CA GLY A 668 -15.77 -12.99 9.53
C GLY A 668 -15.15 -14.16 10.32
N MET A 669 -14.79 -15.27 9.67
CA MET A 669 -14.30 -16.48 10.34
C MET A 669 -12.84 -16.37 10.84
N GLY A 670 -12.67 -16.01 12.11
CA GLY A 670 -11.56 -16.40 12.98
C GLY A 670 -12.16 -16.95 14.29
N HIS A 671 -11.77 -18.15 14.72
CA HIS A 671 -12.39 -18.88 15.83
C HIS A 671 -12.38 -18.09 17.16
N ALA A 672 -13.54 -18.07 17.82
CA ALA A 672 -13.66 -17.80 19.25
C ALA A 672 -13.31 -19.09 20.01
N GLY A 673 -12.14 -19.16 20.66
CA GLY A 673 -11.82 -20.31 21.51
C GLY A 673 -10.37 -20.47 21.98
N ASP A 674 -9.37 -19.97 21.25
CA ASP A 674 -7.97 -20.05 21.70
C ASP A 674 -7.50 -18.72 22.26
N SER A 675 -7.18 -18.71 23.56
CA SER A 675 -6.65 -17.56 24.31
C SER A 675 -5.22 -17.17 23.91
N ASP A 676 -4.76 -17.52 22.70
CA ASP A 676 -3.41 -17.27 22.22
C ASP A 676 -3.33 -17.10 20.68
N ASN A 677 -4.26 -16.36 20.05
CA ASN A 677 -3.96 -15.62 18.81
C ASN A 677 -5.10 -14.69 18.35
N SER A 678 -4.72 -13.46 18.00
CA SER A 678 -5.42 -12.55 17.08
C SER A 678 -6.93 -12.32 17.27
N GLY A 679 -7.28 -11.34 18.12
CA GLY A 679 -8.58 -10.64 18.05
C GLY A 679 -8.76 -9.77 16.79
N TYR A 680 -7.97 -9.97 15.72
CA TYR A 680 -7.90 -9.12 14.53
C TYR A 680 -8.70 -9.64 13.32
N ALA A 681 -9.12 -10.90 13.30
CA ALA A 681 -9.78 -11.49 12.13
C ALA A 681 -11.27 -11.12 12.00
N TYR A 682 -11.93 -10.76 13.11
CA TYR A 682 -13.38 -10.52 13.14
C TYR A 682 -13.77 -9.13 12.57
N ALA A 683 -12.89 -8.14 12.69
CA ALA A 683 -13.24 -6.73 12.45
C ALA A 683 -13.09 -6.28 10.96
N MET A 684 -12.10 -6.78 10.22
CA MET A 684 -11.72 -6.16 8.93
C MET A 684 -12.62 -6.51 7.73
N GLY A 685 -13.26 -7.68 7.69
CA GLY A 685 -14.15 -8.06 6.58
C GLY A 685 -15.55 -7.48 6.72
N ARG A 686 -16.05 -7.42 7.96
CA ARG A 686 -17.32 -6.78 8.28
C ARG A 686 -17.24 -5.26 8.17
N ALA A 687 -16.19 -4.61 8.70
CA ALA A 687 -15.99 -3.17 8.55
C ALA A 687 -15.92 -2.74 7.07
N PHE A 688 -15.29 -3.54 6.21
CA PHE A 688 -15.29 -3.31 4.76
C PHE A 688 -16.70 -3.41 4.16
N SER A 689 -17.51 -4.39 4.60
CA SER A 689 -18.89 -4.56 4.13
C SER A 689 -19.80 -3.41 4.57
N GLU A 690 -19.62 -2.94 5.82
CA GLU A 690 -20.32 -1.78 6.37
C GLU A 690 -19.92 -0.48 5.63
N MET A 691 -18.63 -0.30 5.33
CA MET A 691 -18.13 0.81 4.52
C MET A 691 -18.75 0.80 3.11
N VAL A 692 -18.70 -0.33 2.39
CA VAL A 692 -19.31 -0.45 1.06
C VAL A 692 -20.81 -0.13 1.09
N ALA A 693 -21.54 -0.62 2.10
CA ALA A 693 -22.97 -0.35 2.25
C ALA A 693 -23.26 1.14 2.54
N ARG A 694 -22.39 1.81 3.31
CA ARG A 694 -22.52 3.23 3.68
C ARG A 694 -22.20 4.16 2.52
N ASP A 695 -21.16 3.86 1.76
CA ASP A 695 -20.64 4.76 0.73
C ASP A 695 -21.48 4.67 -0.54
N ALA A 696 -21.91 3.45 -0.92
CA ALA A 696 -22.65 3.21 -2.15
C ALA A 696 -23.93 4.06 -2.29
N VAL A 697 -24.60 4.42 -1.18
CA VAL A 697 -25.82 5.24 -1.21
C VAL A 697 -25.55 6.69 -1.64
N TRP A 698 -24.31 7.17 -1.58
CA TRP A 698 -23.91 8.53 -1.96
C TRP A 698 -23.36 8.61 -3.38
N GLU A 699 -23.21 7.47 -4.04
CA GLU A 699 -22.58 7.38 -5.35
C GLU A 699 -23.50 7.83 -6.48
N SER A 700 -22.87 8.34 -7.54
CA SER A 700 -23.59 8.97 -8.65
C SER A 700 -24.14 7.98 -9.69
N ASP A 701 -23.49 6.81 -9.86
CA ASP A 701 -23.93 5.79 -10.81
C ASP A 701 -25.02 4.90 -10.20
N GLU A 702 -26.08 4.63 -10.96
CA GLU A 702 -27.20 3.81 -10.50
C GLU A 702 -26.82 2.38 -10.11
N VAL A 703 -25.75 1.87 -10.70
CA VAL A 703 -25.29 0.50 -10.46
C VAL A 703 -24.65 0.33 -9.09
N GLU A 704 -24.02 1.38 -8.56
CA GLU A 704 -23.32 1.33 -7.26
C GLU A 704 -24.30 1.19 -6.11
N TRP A 705 -25.38 1.96 -6.11
CA TRP A 705 -26.36 1.86 -5.03
C TRP A 705 -27.29 0.65 -5.20
N VAL A 706 -27.56 0.19 -6.44
CA VAL A 706 -28.21 -1.13 -6.65
C VAL A 706 -27.34 -2.26 -6.07
N ALA A 707 -26.02 -2.19 -6.19
CA ALA A 707 -25.10 -3.13 -5.54
C ALA A 707 -25.07 -2.92 -4.01
N GLY A 708 -25.02 -1.68 -3.55
CA GLY A 708 -24.92 -1.29 -2.15
C GLY A 708 -26.09 -1.78 -1.30
N ILE A 709 -27.33 -1.73 -1.80
CA ILE A 709 -28.51 -2.20 -1.06
C ILE A 709 -28.48 -3.71 -0.81
N CYS A 710 -27.89 -4.50 -1.71
CA CYS A 710 -27.68 -5.93 -1.50
C CYS A 710 -26.73 -6.19 -0.32
N VAL A 711 -25.62 -5.45 -0.25
CA VAL A 711 -24.64 -5.56 0.83
C VAL A 711 -25.23 -5.04 2.14
N LEU A 712 -25.95 -3.91 2.12
CA LEU A 712 -26.60 -3.33 3.30
C LEU A 712 -27.59 -4.32 3.93
N ARG A 713 -28.42 -5.01 3.14
CA ARG A 713 -29.34 -6.04 3.66
C ARG A 713 -28.58 -7.15 4.38
N ALA A 714 -27.48 -7.65 3.80
CA ALA A 714 -26.67 -8.68 4.43
C ALA A 714 -25.98 -8.17 5.73
N VAL A 715 -25.55 -6.92 5.76
CA VAL A 715 -25.02 -6.25 6.96
C VAL A 715 -26.09 -6.21 8.06
N ILE A 716 -27.31 -5.79 7.74
CA ILE A 716 -28.44 -5.75 8.69
C ILE A 716 -28.74 -7.15 9.24
N ARG A 717 -28.79 -8.17 8.38
CA ARG A 717 -29.05 -9.57 8.77
C ARG A 717 -27.99 -10.16 9.69
N THR A 718 -26.74 -9.76 9.48
CA THR A 718 -25.59 -10.25 10.25
C THR A 718 -25.24 -9.30 11.40
N ALA A 719 -26.06 -8.28 11.66
CA ALA A 719 -25.81 -7.31 12.72
C ALA A 719 -25.85 -7.94 14.12
N MET A 720 -24.92 -7.53 15.00
CA MET A 720 -24.89 -8.00 16.39
C MET A 720 -26.07 -7.36 17.15
N ARG A 721 -26.87 -8.19 17.81
CA ARG A 721 -28.03 -7.71 18.58
C ARG A 721 -27.57 -6.87 19.77
N GLY A 722 -28.12 -5.67 19.95
CA GLY A 722 -27.94 -4.88 21.18
C GLY A 722 -27.48 -3.42 21.01
N ASP A 723 -27.00 -3.00 19.83
CA ASP A 723 -26.52 -1.61 19.61
C ASP A 723 -27.57 -0.75 18.90
N ARG A 724 -28.27 0.09 19.67
CA ARG A 724 -29.27 1.05 19.12
C ARG A 724 -28.67 2.03 18.13
N ARG A 725 -27.37 2.38 18.24
CA ARG A 725 -26.75 3.37 17.34
C ARG A 725 -26.59 2.83 15.93
N GLN A 726 -26.22 1.56 15.79
CA GLN A 726 -26.10 0.90 14.47
C GLN A 726 -27.46 0.78 13.78
N ARG A 727 -28.50 0.48 14.56
CA ARG A 727 -29.88 0.40 14.05
C ARG A 727 -30.36 1.72 13.46
N ASP A 728 -30.15 2.83 14.16
CA ASP A 728 -30.57 4.16 13.68
C ASP A 728 -29.79 4.57 12.42
N GLU A 729 -28.50 4.20 12.33
CA GLU A 729 -27.70 4.39 11.12
C GLU A 729 -28.27 3.58 9.94
N TYR A 730 -28.61 2.30 10.14
CA TYR A 730 -29.19 1.48 9.08
C TYR A 730 -30.57 1.97 8.64
N ASP A 731 -31.42 2.43 9.56
CA ASP A 731 -32.72 3.04 9.23
C ASP A 731 -32.54 4.28 8.34
N GLU A 732 -31.58 5.15 8.65
CA GLU A 732 -31.31 6.35 7.85
C GLU A 732 -30.77 6.00 6.44
N LEU A 733 -29.91 4.98 6.34
CA LEU A 733 -29.45 4.47 5.05
C LEU A 733 -30.63 3.93 4.22
N LEU A 734 -31.51 3.11 4.80
CA LEU A 734 -32.69 2.57 4.09
C LEU A 734 -33.66 3.68 3.64
N ARG A 735 -33.86 4.73 4.45
CA ARG A 735 -34.65 5.91 4.06
C ARG A 735 -34.01 6.66 2.90
N THR A 736 -32.69 6.73 2.86
CA THR A 736 -31.95 7.36 1.76
C THR A 736 -32.13 6.54 0.47
N TYR A 737 -32.01 5.21 0.54
CA TYR A 737 -32.33 4.32 -0.59
C TYR A 737 -33.77 4.49 -1.07
N GLU A 738 -34.74 4.62 -0.16
CA GLU A 738 -36.15 4.86 -0.50
C GLU A 738 -36.38 6.19 -1.24
N LYS A 739 -35.71 7.27 -0.81
CA LYS A 739 -35.77 8.57 -1.52
C LYS A 739 -35.18 8.46 -2.92
N ARG A 740 -34.04 7.78 -3.05
CA ARG A 740 -33.30 7.63 -4.31
C ARG A 740 -33.92 6.59 -5.24
N TRP A 741 -34.82 5.71 -4.77
CA TRP A 741 -35.51 4.69 -5.57
C TRP A 741 -36.15 5.25 -6.87
N ARG A 742 -36.61 6.51 -6.85
CA ARG A 742 -37.18 7.21 -8.01
C ARG A 742 -36.14 7.57 -9.09
N GLU A 743 -34.86 7.51 -8.78
CA GLU A 743 -33.75 7.82 -9.69
C GLU A 743 -33.41 6.62 -10.60
N ILE A 744 -33.85 5.39 -10.30
CA ILE A 744 -33.61 4.20 -11.13
C ILE A 744 -34.42 4.32 -12.41
N LYS A 745 -33.73 4.32 -13.56
CA LYS A 745 -34.38 4.43 -14.87
C LYS A 745 -34.79 3.08 -15.45
N ASP A 746 -34.12 2.02 -15.02
CA ASP A 746 -34.31 0.65 -15.48
C ASP A 746 -35.37 -0.04 -14.63
N GLU A 747 -36.53 -0.37 -15.22
CA GLU A 747 -37.67 -0.95 -14.50
C GLU A 747 -37.32 -2.27 -13.79
N ALA A 748 -36.46 -3.09 -14.38
CA ALA A 748 -36.04 -4.36 -13.80
C ALA A 748 -35.16 -4.14 -12.56
N ARG A 749 -34.24 -3.18 -12.59
CA ARG A 749 -33.46 -2.77 -11.40
C ARG A 749 -34.32 -2.09 -10.36
N GLN A 750 -35.31 -1.30 -10.79
CA GLN A 750 -36.22 -0.63 -9.87
C GLN A 750 -37.06 -1.64 -9.09
N SER A 751 -37.62 -2.65 -9.76
CA SER A 751 -38.32 -3.77 -9.13
C SER A 751 -37.42 -4.56 -8.19
N PHE A 752 -36.18 -4.85 -8.61
CA PHE A 752 -35.20 -5.55 -7.78
C PHE A 752 -34.88 -4.79 -6.49
N VAL A 753 -34.57 -3.50 -6.59
CA VAL A 753 -34.29 -2.66 -5.42
C VAL A 753 -35.51 -2.57 -4.50
N THR A 754 -36.74 -2.49 -5.04
CA THR A 754 -37.96 -2.52 -4.22
C THR A 754 -38.01 -3.78 -3.35
N GLU A 755 -37.77 -4.96 -3.94
CA GLU A 755 -37.80 -6.23 -3.22
C GLU A 755 -36.72 -6.28 -2.12
N VAL A 756 -35.48 -5.92 -2.46
CA VAL A 756 -34.37 -5.93 -1.49
C VAL A 756 -34.58 -4.92 -0.37
N LEU A 757 -35.09 -3.73 -0.70
CA LEU A 757 -35.37 -2.66 0.27
C LEU A 757 -36.47 -3.06 1.25
N LEU A 758 -37.58 -3.62 0.76
CA LEU A 758 -38.67 -4.12 1.62
C LEU A 758 -38.16 -5.21 2.56
N ALA A 759 -37.41 -6.17 2.04
CA ALA A 759 -36.87 -7.24 2.86
C ALA A 759 -35.82 -6.73 3.86
N ALA A 760 -35.01 -5.74 3.51
CA ALA A 760 -34.05 -5.11 4.44
C ALA A 760 -34.77 -4.38 5.58
N LYS A 761 -35.91 -3.71 5.30
CA LYS A 761 -36.76 -3.11 6.32
C LYS A 761 -37.38 -4.15 7.25
N GLU A 762 -37.82 -5.29 6.72
CA GLU A 762 -38.30 -6.42 7.54
C GLU A 762 -37.17 -6.99 8.41
N ASP A 763 -35.97 -7.18 7.86
CA ASP A 763 -34.82 -7.69 8.59
C ASP A 763 -34.39 -6.70 9.71
N LEU A 764 -34.47 -5.39 9.45
CA LEU A 764 -34.25 -4.34 10.45
C LEU A 764 -35.35 -4.33 11.53
N ALA A 765 -36.61 -4.55 11.17
CA ALA A 765 -37.73 -4.66 12.13
C ALA A 765 -37.61 -5.90 13.03
N ARG A 766 -37.12 -7.03 12.50
CA ARG A 766 -36.81 -8.22 13.32
C ARG A 766 -35.66 -7.98 14.31
N LEU A 767 -34.75 -7.07 13.98
CA LEU A 767 -33.74 -6.59 14.94
C LEU A 767 -34.44 -5.92 16.15
N ASP A 768 -35.51 -5.15 15.92
CA ASP A 768 -36.29 -4.46 16.97
C ASP A 768 -37.07 -5.42 17.90
N GLU A 769 -37.63 -6.52 17.39
CA GLU A 769 -38.37 -7.51 18.20
C GLU A 769 -37.49 -8.28 19.19
N THR A 770 -36.17 -8.32 18.97
CA THR A 770 -35.20 -8.98 19.87
C THR A 770 -34.50 -8.00 20.83
N LEU A 771 -34.80 -6.70 20.72
CA LEU A 771 -34.35 -5.63 21.61
C LEU A 771 -35.37 -5.25 22.71
N ARG A 772 -36.59 -5.82 22.63
CA ARG A 772 -37.62 -5.81 23.69
C ARG A 772 -37.58 -7.15 24.43
#